data_AF-A0A453NRI3-F1
#
_entry.id   AF-A0A453NRI3-F1
#
_cell.length_a   1.000
_cell.length_b   1.000
_cell.length_c   1.000
_cell.angle_alpha   90.00
_cell.angle_beta   90.00
_cell.angle_gamma   90.00
#
_symmetry.space_group_name_H-M   'P 1'
#
loop_
_entity.id
_entity.type
_entity.pdbx_description
1 polymer ?
#
loop_
_entity_poly.entity_id
_entity_poly.type
_entity_poly.pdbx_seq_one_letter_code
_entity_poly.pdbx_strand_id
1 'polypeptide(L)'
;KTSIGAVAPLRLSRRVLRGEERRGDMGSSSLQQTNALFRKNLVIQRRACKTNCCLILFPLILCAGIGGLQIAINRAVKRDTTPLNCNCSNAVVPANTTGGPACPEGCPQPRAPKWPPVVHIPPSATSRFGRGPPGASCGAQGSCAATFLVTGANQSFVGSAMGNMIPVHDASVNVSADDISALADFVLADYSGYSGSPLVDTFLQNKCTPNLTLSYSFVDGNETGTQDVDCTEGLMLWRDSSWLISDDLYSGYTNRSNEFAAAYDFLSSDQGNFNLIISYNSTYEFDAYDGLPIPVFQFFGGNKPRLLEVPRLTNMASNAYLRLIGNGLKISFDFVKEMPRAGRSWSTYDLTSIIGPLPYVLTIQLLFPVILTNIVYEKQKKLRIMMKMHGLGDLPYWTISYCYFILLSMLYLLSFMVFGTVFGFTFFRLNSYGVQFVFYFAYMSLQISFAFLMATCFSNVRTAAVIGYFYVFGSGLIADYFFKPYIEDIFISRSWIILLELFPPFSLYRIVYEFSQSASLVSQIDRTGMQWSDLNDPKNGMTSVLTIMVLEWILFLLLSLYLDHFGSFQSGIRRAVLLLHSRRAGNRSQSSQQQTTQIQEFKASVEMERTDVIKEREMVGQLLQEPNSSYSVICDNLKKVYPGKDGNSKKIAVRELSLSMARGQCFGVLGPNGAGKTTLINMLTGFTKPTSGTAYIEGMDIRLDMDKIYTGIGVCPQHDLLWENLTGREHLMFYGRLKKLKGAKLAQAIEQSLKSVRLFDGGVPDKLVQKYSGGMKRRLSVAISLIGDPKVVYMDEPSSGLDPASRKDLWKAVKSAKQDRAIILTSTVLYLQFSYSSIFSSSLHFRVCAS
;
A
#
# COMPACT_ATOMS: atom_id res chain seq x y z
N LYS A 1 -40.33 6.03 22.51
CA LYS A 1 -39.93 6.99 23.56
C LYS A 1 -38.66 6.50 24.23
N THR A 2 -37.50 6.89 23.69
CA THR A 2 -36.24 7.19 24.40
C THR A 2 -35.24 7.60 23.32
N SER A 3 -34.74 8.82 23.44
CA SER A 3 -33.96 9.59 22.47
C SER A 3 -32.47 9.28 22.57
N ILE A 4 -31.78 9.10 21.44
CA ILE A 4 -30.31 9.20 21.37
C ILE A 4 -29.94 10.23 20.30
N GLY A 5 -29.40 11.34 20.81
CA GLY A 5 -28.56 12.39 20.23
C GLY A 5 -28.51 12.57 18.71
N ALA A 6 -29.26 13.56 18.21
CA ALA A 6 -28.97 14.22 16.95
C ALA A 6 -27.72 15.11 17.10
N VAL A 7 -26.67 14.83 16.32
CA VAL A 7 -25.53 15.74 16.14
C VAL A 7 -26.03 16.97 15.38
N ALA A 8 -26.13 18.10 16.09
CA ALA A 8 -26.53 19.38 15.56
C ALA A 8 -25.53 19.93 14.53
N PRO A 9 -25.98 20.64 13.48
CA PRO A 9 -25.07 21.32 12.57
C PRO A 9 -24.44 22.52 13.27
N LEU A 10 -23.11 22.59 13.23
CA LEU A 10 -22.29 23.74 13.63
C LEU A 10 -22.88 25.04 13.06
N ARG A 11 -23.51 25.85 13.92
CA ARG A 11 -23.81 27.26 13.67
C ARG A 11 -22.49 28.03 13.70
N LEU A 12 -21.84 28.19 12.55
CA LEU A 12 -20.87 29.26 12.40
C LEU A 12 -21.60 30.61 12.51
N SER A 13 -21.06 31.45 13.39
CA SER A 13 -21.61 32.72 13.86
C SER A 13 -21.93 33.69 12.72
N ARG A 14 -23.11 34.31 12.83
CA ARG A 14 -23.74 35.21 11.83
C ARG A 14 -23.21 36.66 11.86
N ARG A 15 -21.97 36.89 12.33
CA ARG A 15 -21.45 38.25 12.63
C ARG A 15 -20.20 38.71 11.89
N VAL A 16 -19.80 38.06 10.79
CA VAL A 16 -18.66 38.49 9.95
C VAL A 16 -19.09 38.88 8.51
N LEU A 17 -20.38 39.14 8.28
CA LEU A 17 -20.94 39.51 6.97
C LEU A 17 -21.51 40.93 6.91
N ARG A 18 -20.80 41.90 7.50
CA ARG A 18 -20.95 43.34 7.20
C ARG A 18 -19.59 44.00 7.32
N GLY A 19 -18.87 44.12 6.21
CA GLY A 19 -17.60 44.84 6.18
C GLY A 19 -16.54 44.28 5.24
N GLU A 20 -16.91 43.80 4.05
CA GLU A 20 -15.93 43.52 2.98
C GLU A 20 -16.59 43.83 1.62
N GLU A 21 -16.97 45.08 1.45
CA GLU A 21 -17.23 45.66 0.14
C GLU A 21 -15.98 46.47 -0.20
N ARG A 22 -15.19 46.00 -1.18
CA ARG A 22 -13.88 46.51 -1.67
C ARG A 22 -12.62 45.84 -1.10
N ARG A 23 -12.35 44.59 -1.49
CA ARG A 23 -10.96 44.08 -1.71
C ARG A 23 -10.95 42.79 -2.55
N GLY A 24 -10.37 42.86 -3.75
CA GLY A 24 -9.79 41.73 -4.51
C GLY A 24 -10.72 40.65 -5.08
N ASP A 25 -11.12 40.79 -6.35
CA ASP A 25 -12.00 39.86 -7.09
C ASP A 25 -11.35 38.50 -7.48
N MET A 26 -10.17 38.17 -6.94
CA MET A 26 -9.43 36.94 -7.27
C MET A 26 -9.69 35.78 -6.27
N GLY A 27 -9.96 36.08 -5.00
CA GLY A 27 -10.22 35.07 -3.96
C GLY A 27 -11.68 34.60 -3.87
N SER A 28 -12.63 35.44 -4.27
CA SER A 28 -14.07 35.18 -4.14
C SER A 28 -14.58 34.10 -5.11
N SER A 29 -13.91 33.91 -6.25
CA SER A 29 -14.27 32.97 -7.31
C SER A 29 -13.93 31.52 -6.95
N SER A 30 -12.71 31.29 -6.44
CA SER A 30 -12.20 29.94 -6.11
C SER A 30 -13.03 29.27 -5.01
N LEU A 31 -13.32 29.98 -3.91
CA LEU A 31 -14.11 29.44 -2.80
C LEU A 31 -15.54 29.04 -3.21
N GLN A 32 -16.13 29.76 -4.17
CA GLN A 32 -17.48 29.46 -4.67
C GLN A 32 -17.50 28.20 -5.53
N GLN A 33 -16.52 28.05 -6.42
CA GLN A 33 -16.31 26.83 -7.19
C GLN A 33 -16.07 25.64 -6.25
N THR A 34 -15.29 25.87 -5.18
CA THR A 34 -15.01 24.85 -4.18
C THR A 34 -16.26 24.38 -3.45
N ASN A 35 -17.08 25.32 -2.98
CA ASN A 35 -18.35 25.01 -2.33
C ASN A 35 -19.34 24.30 -3.28
N ALA A 36 -19.35 24.66 -4.57
CA ALA A 36 -20.20 23.99 -5.58
C ALA A 36 -19.81 22.52 -5.74
N LEU A 37 -18.51 22.23 -5.91
CA LEU A 37 -18.01 20.86 -6.08
C LEU A 37 -18.16 20.04 -4.78
N PHE A 38 -17.89 20.64 -3.63
CA PHE A 38 -18.10 19.99 -2.33
C PHE A 38 -19.56 19.56 -2.14
N ARG A 39 -20.52 20.45 -2.42
CA ARG A 39 -21.96 20.12 -2.33
C ARG A 39 -22.37 19.04 -3.31
N LYS A 40 -21.84 19.06 -4.55
CA LYS A 40 -22.06 17.98 -5.53
C LYS A 40 -21.57 16.64 -4.96
N ASN A 41 -20.35 16.60 -4.46
CA ASN A 41 -19.78 15.39 -3.85
C ASN A 41 -20.64 14.91 -2.67
N LEU A 42 -21.06 15.81 -1.78
CA LEU A 42 -21.91 15.47 -0.63
C LEU A 42 -23.26 14.85 -1.04
N VAL A 43 -23.90 15.37 -2.09
CA VAL A 43 -25.15 14.79 -2.63
C VAL A 43 -24.92 13.38 -3.17
N ILE A 44 -23.86 13.19 -3.96
CA ILE A 44 -23.49 11.86 -4.50
C ILE A 44 -23.26 10.89 -3.33
N GLN A 45 -22.54 11.32 -2.29
CA GLN A 45 -22.26 10.47 -1.13
C GLN A 45 -23.50 10.13 -0.29
N ARG A 46 -24.39 11.10 -0.09
CA ARG A 46 -25.65 10.84 0.63
C ARG A 46 -26.48 9.76 -0.07
N ARG A 47 -26.42 9.67 -1.39
CA ARG A 47 -27.09 8.61 -2.17
C ARG A 47 -26.29 7.32 -2.22
N ALA A 48 -24.96 7.40 -2.24
CA ALA A 48 -24.07 6.26 -2.09
C ALA A 48 -23.97 5.77 -0.63
N CYS A 49 -24.84 6.22 0.28
CA CYS A 49 -24.81 5.88 1.70
C CYS A 49 -24.75 4.36 1.94
N LYS A 50 -25.50 3.55 1.17
CA LYS A 50 -25.43 2.09 1.30
C LYS A 50 -24.01 1.55 0.98
N THR A 51 -23.38 2.05 -0.07
CA THR A 51 -22.02 1.65 -0.47
C THR A 51 -20.98 2.16 0.53
N ASN A 52 -21.11 3.42 0.99
CA ASN A 52 -20.22 4.00 1.99
C ASN A 52 -20.35 3.31 3.35
N CYS A 53 -21.58 3.00 3.77
CA CYS A 53 -21.84 2.20 4.96
C CYS A 53 -21.24 0.80 4.79
N CYS A 54 -21.38 0.16 3.62
CA CYS A 54 -20.76 -1.13 3.36
C CYS A 54 -19.22 -1.07 3.47
N LEU A 55 -18.61 -0.02 2.91
CA LEU A 55 -17.17 0.21 3.02
C LEU A 55 -16.72 0.39 4.47
N ILE A 56 -17.45 1.19 5.26
CA ILE A 56 -17.14 1.43 6.68
C ILE A 56 -17.48 0.22 7.57
N LEU A 57 -18.49 -0.58 7.17
CA LEU A 57 -18.88 -1.81 7.86
C LEU A 57 -17.95 -2.98 7.53
N PHE A 58 -17.18 -2.93 6.44
CA PHE A 58 -16.25 -4.01 6.09
C PHE A 58 -15.20 -4.25 7.19
N PRO A 59 -14.50 -3.22 7.72
CA PRO A 59 -13.69 -3.36 8.93
C PRO A 59 -14.45 -3.99 10.10
N LEU A 60 -15.71 -3.60 10.32
CA LEU A 60 -16.53 -4.18 11.39
C LEU A 60 -16.80 -5.67 11.17
N ILE A 61 -17.12 -6.10 9.95
CA ILE A 61 -17.39 -7.51 9.63
C ILE A 61 -16.11 -8.34 9.86
N LEU A 62 -14.96 -7.84 9.41
CA LEU A 62 -13.68 -8.51 9.60
C LEU A 62 -13.30 -8.57 11.09
N CYS A 63 -13.41 -7.45 11.82
CA CYS A 63 -13.17 -7.42 13.26
C CYS A 63 -14.16 -8.30 14.04
N ALA A 64 -15.43 -8.34 13.63
CA ALA A 64 -16.45 -9.19 14.25
C ALA A 64 -16.19 -10.68 13.96
N GLY A 65 -15.71 -11.03 12.77
CA GLY A 65 -15.33 -12.39 12.42
C GLY A 65 -14.16 -12.88 13.27
N ILE A 66 -13.06 -12.11 13.30
CA ILE A 66 -11.85 -12.46 14.09
C ILE A 66 -12.15 -12.41 15.59
N GLY A 67 -12.82 -11.34 16.08
CA GLY A 67 -13.18 -11.19 17.48
C GLY A 67 -14.21 -12.22 17.96
N GLY A 68 -15.17 -12.58 17.11
CA GLY A 68 -16.12 -13.65 17.39
C GLY A 68 -15.43 -15.01 17.53
N LEU A 69 -14.49 -15.32 16.63
CA LEU A 69 -13.67 -16.52 16.71
C LEU A 69 -12.78 -16.53 17.97
N GLN A 70 -12.18 -15.39 18.31
CA GLN A 70 -11.42 -15.20 19.55
C GLN A 70 -12.26 -15.47 20.80
N ILE A 71 -13.50 -14.96 20.85
CA ILE A 71 -14.43 -15.21 21.97
C ILE A 71 -14.81 -16.69 22.04
N ALA A 72 -15.04 -17.34 20.89
CA ALA A 72 -15.36 -18.76 20.83
C ALA A 72 -14.21 -19.62 21.36
N ILE A 73 -12.96 -19.33 20.94
CA ILE A 73 -11.75 -20.00 21.42
C ILE A 73 -11.60 -19.79 22.94
N ASN A 74 -11.71 -18.55 23.41
CA ASN A 74 -11.59 -18.26 24.85
C ASN A 74 -12.63 -19.01 25.69
N ARG A 75 -13.86 -19.17 25.18
CA ARG A 75 -14.91 -19.95 25.87
C ARG A 75 -14.63 -21.45 25.85
N ALA A 76 -14.09 -21.99 24.76
CA ALA A 76 -13.69 -23.40 24.68
C ALA A 76 -12.56 -23.71 25.67
N VAL A 77 -11.49 -22.89 25.67
CA VAL A 77 -10.30 -23.08 26.52
C VAL A 77 -10.62 -22.91 28.01
N LYS A 78 -11.49 -21.98 28.37
CA LYS A 78 -11.86 -21.73 29.78
C LYS A 78 -12.66 -22.89 30.40
N ARG A 79 -13.25 -23.80 29.61
CA ARG A 79 -13.92 -25.00 30.13
C ARG A 79 -12.95 -26.07 30.63
N ASP A 80 -11.73 -26.11 30.09
CA ASP A 80 -10.76 -27.19 30.35
C ASP A 80 -9.64 -26.82 31.34
N THR A 81 -9.61 -25.57 31.86
CA THR A 81 -8.51 -25.09 32.71
C THR A 81 -8.94 -24.93 34.17
N THR A 82 -8.43 -25.80 35.05
CA THR A 82 -8.41 -25.56 36.50
C THR A 82 -7.47 -24.38 36.81
N PRO A 83 -7.77 -23.53 37.81
CA PRO A 83 -6.88 -22.43 38.17
C PRO A 83 -5.51 -22.97 38.60
N LEU A 84 -4.46 -22.57 37.87
CA LEU A 84 -3.07 -22.95 38.14
C LEU A 84 -2.65 -22.40 39.51
N ASN A 85 -2.34 -23.27 40.47
CA ASN A 85 -1.92 -22.85 41.81
C ASN A 85 -0.40 -22.58 41.83
N CYS A 86 0.00 -21.32 41.67
CA CYS A 86 1.40 -20.89 41.61
C CYS A 86 2.05 -20.76 43.00
N ASN A 87 2.11 -21.84 43.78
CA ASN A 87 2.71 -21.82 45.12
C ASN A 87 4.25 -21.92 45.15
N CYS A 88 4.92 -21.91 44.00
CA CYS A 88 6.37 -22.08 43.85
C CYS A 88 7.20 -20.85 44.24
N SER A 89 6.59 -19.66 44.37
CA SER A 89 7.29 -18.41 44.71
C SER A 89 7.68 -18.29 46.18
N ASN A 90 7.18 -19.18 47.04
CA ASN A 90 7.42 -19.16 48.49
C ASN A 90 8.60 -20.06 48.92
N ALA A 91 9.22 -20.79 47.98
CA ALA A 91 10.37 -21.65 48.27
C ALA A 91 11.62 -20.79 48.55
N VAL A 92 12.16 -20.89 49.77
CA VAL A 92 13.42 -20.23 50.14
C VAL A 92 14.56 -21.17 49.76
N VAL A 93 15.09 -21.00 48.54
CA VAL A 93 16.26 -21.75 48.06
C VAL A 93 17.53 -20.94 48.31
N PRO A 94 18.56 -21.49 48.99
CA PRO A 94 19.85 -20.81 49.19
C PRO A 94 20.50 -20.38 47.87
N ALA A 95 21.34 -19.34 47.92
CA ALA A 95 21.87 -18.74 46.69
C ALA A 95 22.84 -19.65 45.90
N ASN A 96 23.47 -20.63 46.55
CA ASN A 96 24.52 -21.48 45.99
C ASN A 96 24.11 -22.93 45.74
N THR A 97 22.82 -23.25 45.85
CA THR A 97 22.36 -24.63 45.63
C THR A 97 22.17 -24.99 44.17
N THR A 98 22.46 -26.24 43.83
CA THR A 98 22.00 -26.93 42.62
C THR A 98 20.48 -27.09 42.62
N GLY A 99 19.83 -26.77 41.51
CA GLY A 99 18.37 -26.80 41.39
C GLY A 99 17.69 -25.50 41.81
N GLY A 100 16.39 -25.57 42.12
CA GLY A 100 15.56 -24.41 42.41
C GLY A 100 14.06 -24.71 42.41
N PRO A 101 13.21 -23.68 42.53
CA PRO A 101 11.76 -23.89 42.57
C PRO A 101 11.25 -24.44 41.24
N ALA A 102 10.66 -25.63 41.25
CA ALA A 102 9.86 -26.13 40.14
C ALA A 102 8.54 -25.37 40.07
N CYS A 103 8.52 -24.35 39.21
CA CYS A 103 7.31 -23.64 38.87
C CYS A 103 6.66 -24.32 37.65
N PRO A 104 5.36 -24.66 37.71
CA PRO A 104 4.60 -25.07 36.54
C PRO A 104 4.75 -24.03 35.42
N GLU A 105 4.77 -24.50 34.16
CA GLU A 105 4.78 -23.60 33.01
C GLU A 105 3.56 -22.67 33.08
N GLY A 106 3.81 -21.35 33.19
CA GLY A 106 2.77 -20.35 33.42
C GLY A 106 2.88 -19.60 34.75
N CYS A 107 3.62 -20.11 35.73
CA CYS A 107 3.89 -19.36 36.95
C CYS A 107 5.12 -18.44 36.81
N PRO A 108 5.16 -17.29 37.51
CA PRO A 108 6.34 -16.44 37.53
C PRO A 108 7.50 -17.17 38.18
N GLN A 109 8.65 -17.18 37.51
CA GLN A 109 9.92 -17.68 38.03
C GLN A 109 10.95 -16.54 38.04
N PRO A 110 10.93 -15.68 39.08
CA PRO A 110 11.81 -14.51 39.17
C PRO A 110 13.28 -14.90 39.34
N ARG A 111 13.55 -16.11 39.83
CA ARG A 111 14.89 -16.69 39.93
C ARG A 111 14.89 -18.06 39.25
N ALA A 112 15.54 -18.16 38.09
CA ALA A 112 15.75 -19.46 37.44
C ALA A 112 16.73 -20.34 38.26
N PRO A 113 16.60 -21.68 38.18
CA PRO A 113 17.43 -22.62 38.91
C PRO A 113 18.87 -22.58 38.39
N LYS A 114 19.81 -23.02 39.22
CA LYS A 114 21.19 -23.25 38.78
C LYS A 114 21.35 -24.72 38.46
N TRP A 115 21.81 -25.03 37.27
CA TRP A 115 21.99 -26.40 36.81
C TRP A 115 23.44 -26.65 36.44
N PRO A 116 23.99 -27.83 36.72
CA PRO A 116 25.36 -28.12 36.31
C PRO A 116 25.45 -28.17 34.78
N PRO A 117 26.57 -27.72 34.17
CA PRO A 117 26.71 -27.76 32.72
C PRO A 117 26.95 -29.19 32.24
N VAL A 118 26.22 -29.61 31.22
CA VAL A 118 26.23 -30.97 30.67
C VAL A 118 26.67 -30.99 29.20
N VAL A 119 27.16 -32.14 28.75
CA VAL A 119 27.40 -32.43 27.33
C VAL A 119 26.31 -33.36 26.84
N HIS A 120 25.59 -32.97 25.79
CA HIS A 120 24.64 -33.88 25.16
C HIS A 120 25.40 -34.94 24.37
N ILE A 121 25.13 -36.20 24.70
CA ILE A 121 25.71 -37.36 24.03
C ILE A 121 24.58 -38.17 23.38
N PRO A 122 24.84 -38.82 22.24
CA PRO A 122 23.81 -39.61 21.59
C PRO A 122 23.41 -40.79 22.49
N PRO A 123 22.12 -41.18 22.50
CA PRO A 123 21.67 -42.34 23.27
C PRO A 123 22.35 -43.60 22.75
N SER A 124 22.58 -44.58 23.63
CA SER A 124 23.18 -45.86 23.30
C SER A 124 22.33 -46.63 22.27
N ALA A 125 22.65 -46.48 20.98
CA ALA A 125 21.97 -47.20 19.92
C ALA A 125 22.40 -48.68 19.95
N THR A 126 21.45 -49.58 20.20
CA THR A 126 21.59 -50.97 19.73
C THR A 126 21.56 -50.92 18.20
N SER A 127 22.73 -50.91 17.56
CA SER A 127 22.81 -50.80 16.11
C SER A 127 22.03 -51.95 15.45
N ARG A 128 20.95 -51.64 14.74
CA ARG A 128 20.23 -52.63 13.92
C ARG A 128 20.97 -52.98 12.62
N PHE A 129 22.12 -52.35 12.34
CA PHE A 129 22.75 -52.40 11.00
C PHE A 129 24.28 -52.60 10.96
N GLY A 130 24.94 -53.04 12.04
CA GLY A 130 26.22 -53.75 11.95
C GLY A 130 27.42 -53.01 11.33
N ARG A 131 27.47 -51.68 11.42
CA ARG A 131 28.70 -50.89 11.16
C ARG A 131 28.87 -49.87 12.28
N GLY A 132 29.38 -50.31 13.42
CA GLY A 132 29.90 -49.40 14.44
C GLY A 132 31.30 -48.88 14.07
N PRO A 133 31.84 -47.90 14.83
CA PRO A 133 33.18 -47.38 14.61
C PRO A 133 34.23 -48.50 14.60
N PRO A 134 35.29 -48.39 13.79
CA PRO A 134 36.37 -49.38 13.81
C PRO A 134 37.10 -49.30 15.15
N GLY A 135 36.81 -50.23 16.06
CA GLY A 135 37.58 -50.43 17.30
C GLY A 135 36.80 -50.60 18.61
N ALA A 136 35.48 -50.41 18.66
CA ALA A 136 34.71 -50.64 19.88
C ALA A 136 33.56 -51.62 19.63
N SER A 137 33.65 -52.79 20.25
CA SER A 137 32.60 -53.80 20.31
C SER A 137 31.41 -53.30 21.13
N CYS A 138 30.59 -52.42 20.58
CA CYS A 138 29.24 -52.16 21.08
C CYS A 138 28.34 -53.36 20.75
N GLY A 139 28.51 -54.43 21.52
CA GLY A 139 27.76 -55.67 21.34
C GLY A 139 28.08 -56.67 22.44
N ALA A 140 27.45 -56.50 23.61
CA ALA A 140 27.07 -57.56 24.57
C ALA A 140 26.56 -56.98 25.92
N GLN A 141 27.02 -55.79 26.34
CA GLN A 141 26.78 -55.27 27.71
C GLN A 141 25.95 -53.97 27.80
N GLY A 142 25.47 -53.41 26.70
CA GLY A 142 24.46 -52.34 26.73
C GLY A 142 24.94 -50.91 27.02
N SER A 143 26.22 -50.66 27.30
CA SER A 143 26.80 -49.31 27.38
C SER A 143 27.77 -49.05 26.21
N CYS A 144 27.64 -47.89 25.56
CA CYS A 144 28.53 -47.45 24.48
C CYS A 144 29.29 -46.19 24.92
N ALA A 145 30.56 -46.11 24.53
CA ALA A 145 31.39 -44.95 24.84
C ALA A 145 30.95 -43.71 24.06
N ALA A 146 30.90 -42.56 24.74
CA ALA A 146 30.61 -41.27 24.14
C ALA A 146 31.79 -40.84 23.24
N THR A 147 31.56 -40.77 21.94
CA THR A 147 32.64 -40.60 20.96
C THR A 147 32.69 -39.17 20.44
N PHE A 148 33.89 -38.59 20.43
CA PHE A 148 34.21 -37.26 19.90
C PHE A 148 35.26 -37.37 18.80
N LEU A 149 35.09 -36.64 17.70
CA LEU A 149 36.08 -36.63 16.62
C LEU A 149 37.10 -35.50 16.86
N VAL A 150 38.37 -35.73 16.55
CA VAL A 150 39.42 -34.73 16.74
C VAL A 150 40.37 -34.71 15.55
N THR A 151 40.76 -33.53 15.08
CA THR A 151 41.83 -33.35 14.08
C THR A 151 42.73 -32.18 14.48
N GLY A 152 43.92 -32.11 13.90
CA GLY A 152 44.79 -30.94 14.03
C GLY A 152 46.14 -31.11 13.33
N ALA A 153 46.92 -30.04 13.28
CA ALA A 153 48.16 -30.01 12.49
C ALA A 153 49.31 -30.76 13.17
N ASN A 154 49.33 -30.78 14.51
CA ASN A 154 50.35 -31.46 15.31
C ASN A 154 49.73 -32.52 16.21
N GLN A 155 49.89 -33.79 15.83
CA GLN A 155 49.30 -34.93 16.54
C GLN A 155 49.81 -35.09 17.99
N SER A 156 51.04 -34.66 18.29
CA SER A 156 51.59 -34.74 19.66
C SER A 156 50.96 -33.72 20.60
N PHE A 157 50.78 -32.49 20.12
CA PHE A 157 50.08 -31.41 20.83
C PHE A 157 48.62 -31.79 21.06
N VAL A 158 47.92 -32.20 20.00
CA VAL A 158 46.51 -32.57 20.09
C VAL A 158 46.32 -33.83 20.92
N GLY A 159 47.21 -34.82 20.84
CA GLY A 159 47.18 -36.00 21.72
C GLY A 159 47.30 -35.63 23.20
N SER A 160 48.13 -34.63 23.53
CA SER A 160 48.25 -34.11 24.89
C SER A 160 46.99 -33.34 25.31
N ALA A 161 46.36 -32.59 24.39
CA ALA A 161 45.09 -31.92 24.65
C ALA A 161 43.95 -32.93 24.86
N MET A 162 43.84 -33.95 24.00
CA MET A 162 42.84 -35.03 24.10
C MET A 162 42.92 -35.73 25.45
N GLY A 163 44.12 -36.04 25.94
CA GLY A 163 44.32 -36.66 27.26
C GLY A 163 43.85 -35.80 28.43
N ASN A 164 43.79 -34.47 28.26
CA ASN A 164 43.39 -33.53 29.30
C ASN A 164 41.92 -33.06 29.19
N MET A 165 41.22 -33.36 28.09
CA MET A 165 39.82 -32.97 27.87
C MET A 165 38.83 -33.68 28.79
N ILE A 166 39.10 -34.94 29.12
CA ILE A 166 38.25 -35.74 30.00
C ILE A 166 39.09 -36.15 31.22
N PRO A 167 38.93 -35.47 32.37
CA PRO A 167 39.71 -35.77 33.58
C PRO A 167 39.37 -37.17 34.11
N VAL A 168 40.36 -37.81 34.73
CA VAL A 168 40.21 -39.09 35.45
C VAL A 168 40.02 -38.78 36.93
N HIS A 169 39.08 -39.47 37.57
CA HIS A 169 38.82 -39.37 39.01
C HIS A 169 38.83 -40.77 39.63
N ASP A 170 39.60 -40.96 40.71
CA ASP A 170 39.93 -42.29 41.26
C ASP A 170 38.95 -42.79 42.34
N ALA A 171 38.02 -41.96 42.81
CA ALA A 171 37.11 -42.30 43.90
C ALA A 171 35.68 -41.82 43.60
N SER A 172 34.69 -42.56 44.12
CA SER A 172 33.31 -42.09 44.14
C SER A 172 33.20 -40.87 45.05
N VAL A 173 32.45 -39.86 44.61
CA VAL A 173 32.30 -38.59 45.32
C VAL A 173 30.83 -38.34 45.57
N ASN A 174 30.52 -37.90 46.78
CA ASN A 174 29.19 -37.44 47.14
C ASN A 174 29.22 -35.91 47.33
N VAL A 175 28.53 -35.19 46.45
CA VAL A 175 28.51 -33.72 46.42
C VAL A 175 27.23 -33.20 47.08
N SER A 176 27.39 -32.36 48.10
CA SER A 176 26.28 -31.67 48.74
C SER A 176 25.65 -30.61 47.82
N ALA A 177 24.35 -30.38 47.94
CA ALA A 177 23.61 -29.43 47.11
C ALA A 177 24.18 -28.00 47.19
N ASP A 178 24.81 -27.62 48.30
CA ASP A 178 25.40 -26.28 48.52
C ASP A 178 26.74 -26.04 47.79
N ASP A 179 27.34 -27.09 47.19
CA ASP A 179 28.66 -27.03 46.54
C ASP A 179 28.58 -27.36 45.04
N ILE A 180 27.91 -26.48 44.29
CA ILE A 180 27.79 -26.62 42.83
C ILE A 180 29.15 -26.58 42.10
N SER A 181 30.16 -25.94 42.69
CA SER A 181 31.51 -25.84 42.13
C SER A 181 32.23 -27.20 42.08
N ALA A 182 31.95 -28.10 43.02
CA ALA A 182 32.54 -29.44 43.01
C ALA A 182 32.09 -30.25 41.78
N LEU A 183 30.90 -29.99 41.23
CA LEU A 183 30.41 -30.64 40.00
C LEU A 183 31.13 -30.16 38.74
N ALA A 184 31.71 -28.96 38.76
CA ALA A 184 32.40 -28.38 37.60
C ALA A 184 33.63 -29.20 37.16
N ASP A 185 34.25 -29.91 38.12
CA ASP A 185 35.42 -30.76 37.91
C ASP A 185 35.08 -32.09 37.20
N PHE A 186 33.80 -32.44 37.11
CA PHE A 186 33.30 -33.60 36.38
C PHE A 186 32.76 -33.18 35.01
N VAL A 187 32.98 -34.01 33.98
CA VAL A 187 32.36 -33.82 32.67
C VAL A 187 31.02 -34.53 32.66
N LEU A 188 29.98 -33.83 33.08
CA LEU A 188 28.62 -34.35 33.13
C LEU A 188 28.02 -34.43 31.72
N ALA A 189 27.17 -35.42 31.49
CA ALA A 189 26.54 -35.68 30.21
C ALA A 189 25.11 -36.21 30.36
N ASP A 190 24.31 -36.01 29.31
CA ASP A 190 22.90 -36.37 29.23
C ASP A 190 22.61 -37.05 27.88
N TYR A 191 21.85 -38.15 27.90
CA TYR A 191 21.44 -38.90 26.71
C TYR A 191 20.14 -38.35 26.10
N SER A 192 19.36 -37.61 26.88
CA SER A 192 17.99 -37.19 26.59
C SER A 192 17.86 -35.66 26.53
N GLY A 193 18.07 -35.07 25.36
CA GLY A 193 17.87 -33.63 25.12
C GLY A 193 16.40 -33.15 25.19
N TYR A 194 15.54 -33.78 26.00
CA TYR A 194 14.07 -33.68 25.94
C TYR A 194 13.35 -33.26 27.21
N SER A 195 14.01 -33.16 28.37
CA SER A 195 13.32 -32.73 29.58
C SER A 195 13.82 -31.36 30.03
N GLY A 196 12.90 -30.46 30.36
CA GLY A 196 13.20 -29.17 30.99
C GLY A 196 13.73 -29.30 32.42
N SER A 197 14.26 -30.47 32.79
CA SER A 197 15.10 -30.71 33.94
C SER A 197 16.43 -31.26 33.42
N PRO A 198 17.56 -30.58 33.65
CA PRO A 198 18.87 -31.12 33.28
C PRO A 198 19.24 -32.17 34.32
N LEU A 199 18.67 -33.35 34.14
CA LEU A 199 19.06 -34.53 34.86
C LEU A 199 20.35 -35.03 34.20
N VAL A 200 21.39 -35.12 35.01
CA VAL A 200 22.68 -35.64 34.58
C VAL A 200 22.55 -37.15 34.52
N ASP A 201 22.63 -37.75 33.34
CA ASP A 201 22.49 -39.20 33.20
C ASP A 201 23.81 -39.93 33.48
N THR A 202 24.94 -39.33 33.08
CA THR A 202 26.27 -39.92 33.23
C THR A 202 27.35 -38.87 33.40
N PHE A 203 28.54 -39.24 33.86
CA PHE A 203 29.74 -38.42 33.72
C PHE A 203 30.80 -39.16 32.89
N LEU A 204 31.59 -38.40 32.14
CA LEU A 204 32.57 -38.93 31.21
C LEU A 204 33.94 -39.07 31.86
N GLN A 205 34.57 -40.24 31.65
CA GLN A 205 35.99 -40.48 31.93
C GLN A 205 36.67 -41.18 30.77
N ASN A 206 37.98 -41.02 30.64
CA ASN A 206 38.75 -41.72 29.60
C ASN A 206 38.75 -43.24 29.80
N LYS A 207 38.67 -43.69 31.06
CA LYS A 207 38.47 -45.10 31.46
C LYS A 207 37.65 -45.14 32.75
N CYS A 208 36.55 -45.88 32.76
CA CYS A 208 35.72 -46.01 33.95
C CYS A 208 36.18 -47.18 34.82
N THR A 209 36.29 -46.96 36.13
CA THR A 209 36.49 -48.03 37.11
C THR A 209 35.13 -48.65 37.48
N PRO A 210 35.06 -49.99 37.68
CA PRO A 210 33.81 -50.64 38.05
C PRO A 210 33.31 -50.13 39.41
N ASN A 211 32.02 -49.82 39.52
CA ASN A 211 31.35 -49.23 40.68
C ASN A 211 31.72 -47.78 41.02
N LEU A 212 32.30 -47.02 40.07
CA LEU A 212 32.51 -45.59 40.24
C LEU A 212 31.19 -44.83 40.02
N THR A 213 30.65 -44.28 41.09
CA THR A 213 29.43 -43.45 41.06
C THR A 213 29.72 -42.03 41.55
N LEU A 214 29.04 -41.07 40.92
CA LEU A 214 28.97 -39.69 41.38
C LEU A 214 27.57 -39.45 41.93
N SER A 215 27.47 -39.26 43.24
CA SER A 215 26.21 -38.90 43.89
C SER A 215 26.18 -37.39 44.10
N TYR A 216 25.10 -36.73 43.74
CA TYR A 216 24.92 -35.32 44.09
C TYR A 216 23.49 -35.01 44.50
N SER A 217 23.35 -34.04 45.41
CA SER A 217 22.04 -33.57 45.84
C SER A 217 21.61 -32.33 45.06
N PHE A 218 20.31 -32.20 44.84
CA PHE A 218 19.70 -31.05 44.17
C PHE A 218 18.39 -30.67 44.86
N VAL A 219 18.02 -29.39 44.76
CA VAL A 219 16.77 -28.88 45.31
C VAL A 219 15.71 -28.84 44.20
N ASP A 220 14.58 -29.52 44.42
CA ASP A 220 13.40 -29.43 43.57
C ASP A 220 12.22 -28.89 44.38
N GLY A 221 11.91 -27.60 44.19
CA GLY A 221 10.88 -26.94 45.00
C GLY A 221 11.30 -26.82 46.47
N ASN A 222 10.60 -27.54 47.35
CA ASN A 222 10.87 -27.58 48.79
C ASN A 222 11.53 -28.90 49.23
N GLU A 223 11.76 -29.84 48.31
CA GLU A 223 12.35 -31.15 48.59
C GLU A 223 13.80 -31.20 48.09
N THR A 224 14.65 -31.91 48.83
CA THR A 224 16.02 -32.21 48.41
C THR A 224 16.05 -33.62 47.83
N GLY A 225 16.34 -33.73 46.53
CA GLY A 225 16.60 -34.98 45.85
C GLY A 225 18.08 -35.35 45.86
N THR A 226 18.39 -36.62 45.68
CA THR A 226 19.73 -37.15 45.45
C THR A 226 19.73 -37.93 44.14
N GLN A 227 20.71 -37.67 43.28
CA GLN A 227 20.89 -38.38 42.01
C GLN A 227 22.24 -39.10 42.03
N ASP A 228 22.21 -40.40 41.73
CA ASP A 228 23.39 -41.21 41.51
C ASP A 228 23.64 -41.32 40.00
N VAL A 229 24.87 -41.02 39.59
CA VAL A 229 25.28 -40.91 38.20
C VAL A 229 26.41 -41.89 37.93
N ASP A 230 26.25 -42.72 36.91
CA ASP A 230 27.24 -43.72 36.51
C ASP A 230 28.30 -43.13 35.57
N CYS A 231 29.46 -43.79 35.51
CA CYS A 231 30.56 -43.43 34.62
C CYS A 231 30.37 -44.00 33.20
N THR A 232 30.48 -43.15 32.18
CA THR A 232 30.56 -43.55 30.77
C THR A 232 31.93 -43.24 30.19
N GLU A 233 32.48 -44.16 29.41
CA GLU A 233 33.77 -43.94 28.75
C GLU A 233 33.63 -42.88 27.65
N GLY A 234 34.51 -41.88 27.65
CA GLY A 234 34.61 -40.88 26.61
C GLY A 234 35.80 -41.15 25.69
N LEU A 235 35.55 -41.31 24.40
CA LEU A 235 36.59 -41.62 23.40
C LEU A 235 36.84 -40.45 22.48
N MET A 236 38.10 -40.04 22.36
CA MET A 236 38.56 -39.03 21.40
C MET A 236 39.18 -39.74 20.19
N LEU A 237 38.50 -39.72 19.04
CA LEU A 237 38.94 -40.39 17.82
C LEU A 237 39.62 -39.41 16.86
N TRP A 238 40.86 -39.69 16.51
CA TRP A 238 41.62 -38.91 15.55
C TRP A 238 41.07 -39.05 14.11
N ARG A 239 41.11 -37.95 13.36
CA ARG A 239 40.87 -37.89 11.91
C ARG A 239 41.96 -37.07 11.22
N ASP A 240 42.36 -37.53 10.04
CA ASP A 240 43.47 -36.93 9.29
C ASP A 240 43.10 -35.61 8.60
N SER A 241 41.82 -35.27 8.51
CA SER A 241 41.38 -33.98 7.93
C SER A 241 40.03 -33.54 8.47
N SER A 242 39.77 -32.22 8.43
CA SER A 242 38.47 -31.64 8.74
C SER A 242 37.36 -32.08 7.77
N TRP A 243 37.73 -32.46 6.55
CA TRP A 243 36.77 -33.04 5.59
C TRP A 243 36.23 -34.39 6.10
N LEU A 244 37.10 -35.26 6.62
CA LEU A 244 36.67 -36.53 7.23
C LEU A 244 35.83 -36.30 8.49
N ILE A 245 36.13 -35.27 9.28
CA ILE A 245 35.26 -34.88 10.40
C ILE A 245 33.87 -34.51 9.90
N SER A 246 33.78 -33.68 8.86
CA SER A 246 32.50 -33.27 8.29
C SER A 246 31.75 -34.46 7.68
N ASP A 247 32.45 -35.36 6.99
CA ASP A 247 31.84 -36.56 6.42
C ASP A 247 31.34 -37.50 7.51
N ASP A 248 32.13 -37.81 8.54
CA ASP A 248 31.71 -38.70 9.62
C ASP A 248 30.60 -38.11 10.50
N LEU A 249 30.64 -36.80 10.78
CA LEU A 249 29.67 -36.13 11.64
C LEU A 249 28.30 -35.93 10.96
N TYR A 250 28.28 -35.84 9.63
CA TYR A 250 27.07 -35.52 8.85
C TYR A 250 26.67 -36.60 7.81
N SER A 251 27.44 -37.68 7.64
CA SER A 251 27.08 -38.79 6.72
C SER A 251 25.94 -39.65 7.28
N GLY A 252 24.95 -39.96 6.43
CA GLY A 252 23.79 -40.79 6.81
C GLY A 252 22.52 -40.03 7.17
N TYR A 253 22.46 -38.73 6.83
CA TYR A 253 21.38 -37.75 7.08
C TYR A 253 19.92 -38.23 6.94
N THR A 254 19.64 -39.29 6.16
CA THR A 254 18.27 -39.78 5.93
C THR A 254 17.90 -41.07 6.66
N ASN A 255 18.83 -41.77 7.32
CA ASN A 255 18.52 -43.11 7.89
C ASN A 255 19.43 -43.64 9.01
N ARG A 256 20.32 -42.81 9.61
CA ARG A 256 21.19 -43.25 10.72
C ARG A 256 21.03 -42.35 11.95
N SER A 257 21.14 -42.94 13.14
CA SER A 257 21.37 -42.19 14.37
C SER A 257 22.78 -41.62 14.33
N ASN A 258 22.94 -40.34 14.69
CA ASN A 258 24.27 -39.73 14.80
C ASN A 258 24.99 -40.38 16.00
N GLU A 259 26.11 -41.05 15.73
CA GLU A 259 26.86 -41.82 16.75
C GLU A 259 27.92 -40.97 17.48
N PHE A 260 28.17 -39.75 17.02
CA PHE A 260 29.19 -38.84 17.55
C PHE A 260 28.56 -37.67 18.31
N ALA A 261 29.13 -37.31 19.47
CA ALA A 261 28.64 -36.22 20.31
C ALA A 261 29.03 -34.83 19.77
N ALA A 262 30.31 -34.65 19.42
CA ALA A 262 30.84 -33.45 18.78
C ALA A 262 32.18 -33.74 18.13
N ALA A 263 32.72 -32.77 17.40
CA ALA A 263 34.04 -32.81 16.81
C ALA A 263 34.84 -31.54 17.10
N TYR A 264 36.13 -31.70 17.34
CA TYR A 264 37.09 -30.64 17.63
C TYR A 264 38.16 -30.56 16.55
N ASP A 265 38.36 -29.38 15.99
CA ASP A 265 39.39 -29.12 14.99
C ASP A 265 40.41 -28.11 15.54
N PHE A 266 41.63 -28.61 15.74
CA PHE A 266 42.81 -27.92 16.24
C PHE A 266 43.82 -27.57 15.13
N LEU A 267 43.45 -27.57 13.85
CA LEU A 267 44.39 -27.31 12.74
C LEU A 267 45.13 -25.98 12.88
N SER A 268 44.46 -24.97 13.44
CA SER A 268 45.03 -23.64 13.66
C SER A 268 45.51 -23.41 15.10
N SER A 269 45.57 -24.46 15.92
CA SER A 269 46.02 -24.40 17.31
C SER A 269 47.44 -24.95 17.50
N ASP A 270 48.22 -24.28 18.34
CA ASP A 270 49.54 -24.72 18.82
C ASP A 270 49.75 -24.28 20.29
N GLN A 271 50.95 -24.50 20.84
CA GLN A 271 51.24 -24.17 22.25
C GLN A 271 51.14 -22.67 22.59
N GLY A 272 51.24 -21.77 21.61
CA GLY A 272 51.15 -20.32 21.79
C GLY A 272 49.87 -19.68 21.25
N ASN A 273 49.08 -20.40 20.45
CA ASN A 273 47.85 -19.92 19.83
C ASN A 273 46.71 -20.94 19.97
N PHE A 274 45.60 -20.54 20.59
CA PHE A 274 44.40 -21.36 20.73
C PHE A 274 43.33 -20.91 19.74
N ASN A 275 43.20 -21.63 18.63
CA ASN A 275 42.15 -21.42 17.63
C ASN A 275 41.43 -22.74 17.37
N LEU A 276 40.22 -22.85 17.89
CA LEU A 276 39.42 -24.07 17.93
C LEU A 276 38.14 -23.91 17.12
N ILE A 277 37.88 -24.89 16.26
CA ILE A 277 36.58 -25.04 15.60
C ILE A 277 35.87 -26.25 16.25
N ILE A 278 34.65 -26.04 16.73
CA ILE A 278 33.81 -27.11 17.27
C ILE A 278 32.67 -27.34 16.28
N SER A 279 32.57 -28.56 15.78
CA SER A 279 31.47 -29.00 14.91
C SER A 279 30.58 -29.94 15.70
N TYR A 280 29.27 -29.77 15.62
CA TYR A 280 28.30 -30.63 16.28
C TYR A 280 27.07 -30.77 15.40
N ASN A 281 26.37 -31.88 15.55
CA ASN A 281 25.16 -32.14 14.78
C ASN A 281 23.94 -31.66 15.57
N SER A 282 23.31 -30.56 15.13
CA SER A 282 22.09 -30.03 15.77
C SER A 282 20.80 -30.66 15.25
N THR A 283 20.88 -31.59 14.30
CA THR A 283 19.73 -32.11 13.57
C THR A 283 19.08 -33.28 14.31
N TYR A 284 18.33 -32.95 15.36
CA TYR A 284 17.07 -33.64 15.61
C TYR A 284 15.96 -32.68 15.19
N GLU A 285 15.67 -32.77 13.90
CA GLU A 285 14.63 -32.04 13.20
C GLU A 285 13.26 -32.47 13.73
N PHE A 286 12.76 -31.73 14.71
CA PHE A 286 11.35 -31.38 14.73
C PHE A 286 11.28 -29.88 15.00
N ASP A 287 10.67 -29.17 14.04
CA ASP A 287 10.19 -27.78 14.10
C ASP A 287 11.10 -26.60 13.68
N ALA A 288 11.96 -26.73 12.66
CA ALA A 288 12.55 -25.52 12.03
C ALA A 288 12.60 -25.48 10.50
N TYR A 289 12.55 -26.62 9.80
CA TYR A 289 12.72 -26.65 8.34
C TYR A 289 11.74 -27.61 7.64
N ASP A 290 10.44 -27.36 7.81
CA ASP A 290 9.52 -27.63 6.70
C ASP A 290 8.91 -26.29 6.26
N GLY A 291 9.28 -25.87 5.05
CA GLY A 291 8.80 -24.66 4.38
C GLY A 291 7.33 -24.74 3.95
N LEU A 292 6.46 -25.18 4.84
CA LEU A 292 5.01 -25.04 4.75
C LEU A 292 4.57 -23.94 5.73
N PRO A 293 3.60 -23.08 5.35
CA PRO A 293 3.05 -22.09 6.26
C PRO A 293 2.47 -22.86 7.44
N ILE A 294 3.05 -22.63 8.63
CA ILE A 294 2.66 -23.19 9.92
C ILE A 294 1.14 -23.41 9.93
N PRO A 295 0.64 -24.65 9.80
CA PRO A 295 -0.77 -24.90 9.97
C PRO A 295 -1.10 -24.60 11.43
N VAL A 296 -2.21 -23.90 11.63
CA VAL A 296 -2.84 -23.44 12.87
C VAL A 296 -2.95 -24.52 13.98
N PHE A 297 -2.55 -25.77 13.73
CA PHE A 297 -2.74 -26.93 14.60
C PHE A 297 -1.47 -27.45 15.33
N GLN A 298 -0.25 -27.01 14.98
CA GLN A 298 0.96 -27.54 15.65
C GLN A 298 1.26 -26.89 17.01
N PHE A 299 0.46 -25.89 17.43
CA PHE A 299 0.47 -25.34 18.79
C PHE A 299 -0.05 -26.31 19.86
N PHE A 300 -0.68 -27.43 19.47
CA PHE A 300 -1.28 -28.39 20.40
C PHE A 300 -0.38 -29.58 20.80
N GLY A 301 0.88 -29.61 20.35
CA GLY A 301 1.85 -30.62 20.75
C GLY A 301 3.02 -30.66 19.77
N GLY A 302 4.09 -29.94 20.09
CA GLY A 302 5.30 -29.87 19.28
C GLY A 302 6.49 -29.69 20.19
N ASN A 303 7.48 -30.56 20.01
CA ASN A 303 8.58 -30.77 20.92
C ASN A 303 9.48 -29.54 21.06
N LYS A 304 9.99 -29.27 22.27
CA LYS A 304 10.89 -28.14 22.53
C LYS A 304 12.17 -28.29 21.68
N PRO A 305 12.73 -27.20 21.12
CA PRO A 305 14.02 -27.25 20.45
C PRO A 305 15.06 -27.79 21.43
N ARG A 306 15.88 -28.75 21.00
CA ARG A 306 16.96 -29.29 21.83
C ARG A 306 17.93 -28.16 22.17
N LEU A 307 18.12 -27.89 23.46
CA LEU A 307 19.18 -27.01 23.93
C LEU A 307 20.51 -27.72 23.62
N LEU A 308 21.42 -27.01 22.96
CA LEU A 308 22.79 -27.47 22.75
C LEU A 308 23.69 -26.65 23.67
N GLU A 309 24.29 -27.31 24.66
CA GLU A 309 25.21 -26.70 25.60
C GLU A 309 26.63 -26.56 25.01
N VAL A 310 26.74 -25.84 23.90
CA VAL A 310 28.03 -25.50 23.25
C VAL A 310 29.06 -24.93 24.24
N PRO A 311 28.69 -24.07 25.22
CA PRO A 311 29.64 -23.57 26.21
C PRO A 311 30.38 -24.67 26.98
N ARG A 312 29.77 -25.84 27.21
CA ARG A 312 30.44 -26.94 27.92
C ARG A 312 31.49 -27.61 27.04
N LEU A 313 31.20 -27.84 25.76
CA LEU A 313 32.19 -28.33 24.78
C LEU A 313 33.40 -27.38 24.68
N THR A 314 33.14 -26.07 24.65
CA THR A 314 34.20 -25.06 24.66
C THR A 314 35.02 -25.08 25.95
N ASN A 315 34.36 -25.22 27.11
CA ASN A 315 35.04 -25.30 28.40
C ASN A 315 35.99 -26.49 28.48
N MET A 316 35.57 -27.68 28.02
CA MET A 316 36.40 -28.89 28.00
C MET A 316 37.69 -28.67 27.20
N ALA A 317 37.58 -28.16 25.97
CA ALA A 317 38.73 -27.92 25.11
C ALA A 317 39.65 -26.81 25.64
N SER A 318 39.07 -25.75 26.23
CA SER A 318 39.82 -24.65 26.83
C SER A 318 40.60 -25.13 28.06
N ASN A 319 39.98 -25.92 28.94
CA ASN A 319 40.64 -26.48 30.11
C ASN A 319 41.74 -27.48 29.74
N ALA A 320 41.53 -28.28 28.70
CA ALA A 320 42.55 -29.17 28.16
C ALA A 320 43.80 -28.39 27.72
N TYR A 321 43.60 -27.29 27.00
CA TYR A 321 44.67 -26.41 26.54
C TYR A 321 45.40 -25.71 27.69
N LEU A 322 44.65 -25.16 28.66
CA LEU A 322 45.24 -24.47 29.81
C LEU A 322 46.13 -25.38 30.67
N ARG A 323 45.73 -26.64 30.85
CA ARG A 323 46.55 -27.65 31.53
C ARG A 323 47.88 -27.95 30.83
N LEU A 324 47.97 -27.74 29.50
CA LEU A 324 49.22 -27.90 28.76
C LEU A 324 50.17 -26.71 28.95
N ILE A 325 49.65 -25.52 29.21
CA ILE A 325 50.45 -24.28 29.32
C ILE A 325 50.90 -24.04 30.76
N GLY A 326 50.10 -24.40 31.77
CA GLY A 326 50.43 -24.14 33.17
C GLY A 326 49.82 -25.15 34.13
N ASN A 327 50.60 -25.48 35.17
CA ASN A 327 50.16 -26.37 36.23
C ASN A 327 49.00 -25.76 37.01
N GLY A 328 47.87 -26.47 37.08
CA GLY A 328 46.70 -26.08 37.86
C GLY A 328 45.83 -24.98 37.25
N LEU A 329 46.11 -24.52 36.02
CA LEU A 329 45.24 -23.56 35.33
C LEU A 329 43.94 -24.25 34.90
N LYS A 330 42.81 -23.75 35.41
CA LYS A 330 41.46 -24.18 35.01
C LYS A 330 40.49 -23.00 34.99
N ILE A 331 39.54 -23.04 34.06
CA ILE A 331 38.34 -22.22 34.03
C ILE A 331 37.22 -23.12 34.57
N SER A 332 36.77 -22.89 35.81
CA SER A 332 35.61 -23.60 36.32
C SER A 332 34.36 -23.14 35.59
N PHE A 333 33.53 -24.11 35.20
CA PHE A 333 32.21 -23.83 34.66
C PHE A 333 31.20 -24.43 35.64
N ASP A 334 30.77 -23.60 36.59
CA ASP A 334 30.05 -24.10 37.77
C ASP A 334 28.59 -24.41 37.45
N PHE A 335 27.90 -23.54 36.69
CA PHE A 335 26.49 -23.73 36.37
C PHE A 335 26.02 -23.00 35.12
N VAL A 336 24.92 -23.49 34.56
CA VAL A 336 24.05 -22.86 33.56
C VAL A 336 22.77 -22.41 34.25
N LYS A 337 22.22 -21.28 33.80
CA LYS A 337 20.96 -20.75 34.32
C LYS A 337 20.15 -20.14 33.19
N GLU A 338 18.85 -20.46 33.17
CA GLU A 338 17.90 -19.84 32.26
C GLU A 338 17.62 -18.37 32.64
N MET A 339 16.97 -17.63 31.73
CA MET A 339 16.49 -16.29 32.06
C MET A 339 15.30 -16.34 33.02
N PRO A 340 15.14 -15.36 33.94
CA PRO A 340 13.92 -15.20 34.73
C PRO A 340 12.68 -15.17 33.83
N ARG A 341 11.60 -15.82 34.27
CA ARG A 341 10.34 -15.92 33.51
C ARG A 341 9.23 -15.17 34.23
N ALA A 342 8.49 -14.33 33.52
CA ALA A 342 7.28 -13.70 34.05
C ALA A 342 6.10 -14.70 34.04
N GLY A 343 5.17 -14.53 34.98
CA GLY A 343 3.98 -15.37 35.07
C GLY A 343 3.06 -15.18 33.86
N ARG A 344 2.61 -16.28 33.27
CA ARG A 344 1.69 -16.32 32.13
C ARG A 344 0.38 -16.98 32.54
N SER A 345 -0.73 -16.29 32.36
CA SER A 345 -2.02 -16.97 32.36
C SER A 345 -2.16 -17.76 31.06
N TRP A 346 -2.22 -19.08 31.14
CA TRP A 346 -2.53 -19.97 30.00
C TRP A 346 -3.90 -19.72 29.36
N SER A 347 -4.72 -18.82 29.92
CA SER A 347 -6.11 -18.61 29.51
C SER A 347 -6.33 -17.62 28.35
N THR A 348 -5.29 -16.97 27.82
CA THR A 348 -5.46 -15.95 26.78
C THR A 348 -4.67 -16.27 25.52
N TYR A 349 -5.14 -17.25 24.75
CA TYR A 349 -4.75 -17.36 23.34
C TYR A 349 -5.12 -16.05 22.65
N ASP A 350 -4.19 -15.43 21.95
CA ASP A 350 -4.48 -14.24 21.15
C ASP A 350 -4.40 -14.57 19.67
N LEU A 351 -5.55 -14.93 19.11
CA LEU A 351 -5.75 -15.18 17.69
C LEU A 351 -5.26 -14.01 16.85
N THR A 352 -5.31 -12.78 17.38
CA THR A 352 -4.89 -11.58 16.65
C THR A 352 -3.38 -11.49 16.47
N SER A 353 -2.61 -12.09 17.37
CA SER A 353 -1.14 -12.25 17.24
C SER A 353 -0.78 -13.46 16.37
N ILE A 354 -1.60 -14.52 16.36
CA ILE A 354 -1.35 -15.76 15.60
C ILE A 354 -1.62 -15.57 14.10
N ILE A 355 -2.66 -14.82 13.73
CA ILE A 355 -3.02 -14.57 12.34
C ILE A 355 -1.95 -13.74 11.58
N GLY A 356 -1.10 -13.00 12.32
CA GLY A 356 -0.02 -12.20 11.73
C GLY A 356 -0.48 -10.89 11.07
N PRO A 357 0.43 -10.17 10.38
CA PRO A 357 0.19 -8.82 9.86
C PRO A 357 -0.70 -8.76 8.62
N LEU A 358 -0.78 -9.84 7.83
CA LEU A 358 -1.43 -9.87 6.52
C LEU A 358 -2.88 -9.33 6.47
N PRO A 359 -3.81 -9.71 7.36
CA PRO A 359 -5.21 -9.25 7.26
C PRO A 359 -5.34 -7.75 7.54
N TYR A 360 -4.50 -7.21 8.43
CA TYR A 360 -4.48 -5.77 8.71
C TYR A 360 -3.96 -5.00 7.50
N VAL A 361 -2.89 -5.48 6.86
CA VAL A 361 -2.33 -4.90 5.63
C VAL A 361 -3.40 -4.88 4.53
N LEU A 362 -4.05 -6.02 4.27
CA LEU A 362 -5.10 -6.12 3.25
C LEU A 362 -6.27 -5.16 3.55
N THR A 363 -6.72 -5.11 4.80
CA THR A 363 -7.83 -4.23 5.21
C THR A 363 -7.51 -2.77 4.94
N ILE A 364 -6.31 -2.31 5.33
CA ILE A 364 -5.87 -0.92 5.13
C ILE A 364 -5.72 -0.61 3.62
N GLN A 365 -5.25 -1.56 2.82
CA GLN A 365 -5.04 -1.36 1.38
C GLN A 365 -6.33 -1.34 0.53
N LEU A 366 -7.45 -1.90 1.00
CA LEU A 366 -8.71 -2.01 0.25
C LEU A 366 -9.33 -0.66 -0.17
N LEU A 367 -8.89 0.46 0.42
CA LEU A 367 -9.29 1.80 -0.02
C LEU A 367 -8.71 2.18 -1.40
N PHE A 368 -7.56 1.61 -1.79
CA PHE A 368 -6.87 1.98 -3.03
C PHE A 368 -7.72 1.75 -4.28
N PRO A 369 -8.31 0.56 -4.52
CA PRO A 369 -9.16 0.32 -5.69
C PRO A 369 -10.37 1.26 -5.72
N VAL A 370 -10.94 1.61 -4.56
CA VAL A 370 -12.09 2.52 -4.47
C VAL A 370 -11.71 3.94 -4.91
N ILE A 371 -10.57 4.44 -4.48
CA ILE A 371 -10.06 5.77 -4.88
C ILE A 371 -9.74 5.77 -6.37
N LEU A 372 -9.00 4.77 -6.84
CA LEU A 372 -8.57 4.63 -8.23
C LEU A 372 -9.77 4.57 -9.19
N THR A 373 -10.77 3.74 -8.89
CA THR A 373 -11.95 3.56 -9.75
C THR A 373 -12.80 4.82 -9.86
N ASN A 374 -12.94 5.58 -8.77
CA ASN A 374 -13.66 6.86 -8.78
C ASN A 374 -12.97 7.89 -9.69
N ILE A 375 -11.64 8.00 -9.62
CA ILE A 375 -10.87 8.93 -10.47
C ILE A 375 -10.95 8.49 -11.94
N VAL A 376 -10.77 7.19 -12.20
CA VAL A 376 -10.86 6.65 -13.56
C VAL A 376 -12.28 6.77 -14.11
N TYR A 377 -13.32 6.71 -13.28
CA TYR A 377 -14.71 6.92 -13.70
C TYR A 377 -14.94 8.35 -14.20
N GLU A 378 -14.47 9.36 -13.45
CA GLU A 378 -14.59 10.75 -13.89
C GLU A 378 -13.80 11.02 -15.19
N LYS A 379 -12.64 10.37 -15.34
CA LYS A 379 -11.82 10.43 -16.57
C LYS A 379 -12.51 9.74 -17.75
N GLN A 380 -13.00 8.51 -17.58
CA GLN A 380 -13.66 7.73 -18.62
C GLN A 380 -14.91 8.44 -19.16
N LYS A 381 -15.72 9.01 -18.26
CA LYS A 381 -16.93 9.77 -18.60
C LYS A 381 -16.63 11.22 -19.02
N LYS A 382 -15.36 11.65 -19.07
CA LYS A 382 -14.92 13.01 -19.41
C LYS A 382 -15.59 14.12 -18.58
N LEU A 383 -16.03 13.78 -17.37
CA LEU A 383 -16.79 14.67 -16.50
C LEU A 383 -15.94 15.86 -16.04
N ARG A 384 -14.64 15.63 -15.78
CA ARG A 384 -13.69 16.69 -15.45
C ARG A 384 -13.60 17.76 -16.53
N ILE A 385 -13.56 17.35 -17.80
CA ILE A 385 -13.45 18.30 -18.90
C ILE A 385 -14.75 19.11 -19.03
N MET A 386 -15.92 18.48 -18.85
CA MET A 386 -17.19 19.20 -18.81
C MET A 386 -17.23 20.24 -17.69
N MET A 387 -16.74 19.90 -16.49
CA MET A 387 -16.66 20.85 -15.37
C MET A 387 -15.73 22.02 -15.70
N LYS A 388 -14.57 21.76 -16.30
CA LYS A 388 -13.62 22.79 -16.75
C LYS A 388 -14.25 23.74 -17.76
N MET A 389 -15.02 23.22 -18.73
CA MET A 389 -15.73 24.03 -19.74
C MET A 389 -16.78 24.97 -19.16
N HIS A 390 -17.29 24.66 -17.97
CA HIS A 390 -18.25 25.52 -17.28
C HIS A 390 -17.57 26.44 -16.25
N GLY A 391 -16.24 26.55 -16.29
CA GLY A 391 -15.46 27.52 -15.53
C GLY A 391 -14.81 26.98 -14.25
N LEU A 392 -14.78 25.66 -14.02
CA LEU A 392 -14.05 25.08 -12.89
C LEU A 392 -12.54 25.14 -13.16
N GLY A 393 -11.77 25.81 -12.28
CA GLY A 393 -10.31 25.78 -12.34
C GLY A 393 -9.73 24.41 -11.98
N ASP A 394 -8.50 24.13 -12.44
CA ASP A 394 -7.82 22.86 -12.14
C ASP A 394 -7.49 22.73 -10.63
N LEU A 395 -6.98 23.79 -9.99
CA LEU A 395 -6.58 23.74 -8.58
C LEU A 395 -7.75 23.46 -7.61
N PRO A 396 -8.93 24.11 -7.73
CA PRO A 396 -10.11 23.73 -6.95
C PRO A 396 -10.49 22.26 -7.11
N TYR A 397 -10.44 21.70 -8.32
CA TYR A 397 -10.73 20.29 -8.55
C TYR A 397 -9.79 19.37 -7.77
N TRP A 398 -8.47 19.59 -7.87
CA TRP A 398 -7.47 18.77 -7.21
C TRP A 398 -7.58 18.83 -5.69
N THR A 399 -7.65 20.04 -5.14
CA THR A 399 -7.73 20.26 -3.68
C THR A 399 -8.95 19.60 -3.05
N ILE A 400 -10.12 19.70 -3.70
CA ILE A 400 -11.36 19.11 -3.19
C ILE A 400 -11.37 17.61 -3.35
N SER A 401 -10.86 17.10 -4.47
CA SER A 401 -10.78 15.65 -4.69
C SER A 401 -9.85 15.01 -3.66
N TYR A 402 -8.69 15.63 -3.42
CA TYR A 402 -7.74 15.18 -2.39
C TYR A 402 -8.35 15.27 -0.98
N CYS A 403 -8.95 16.42 -0.62
CA CYS A 403 -9.61 16.62 0.67
C CYS A 403 -10.78 15.64 0.89
N TYR A 404 -11.50 15.29 -0.18
CA TYR A 404 -12.56 14.30 -0.14
C TYR A 404 -12.02 12.90 0.17
N PHE A 405 -10.99 12.45 -0.54
CA PHE A 405 -10.42 11.11 -0.32
C PHE A 405 -9.72 11.00 1.03
N ILE A 406 -9.01 12.03 1.50
CA ILE A 406 -8.39 12.00 2.84
C ILE A 406 -9.45 11.91 3.94
N LEU A 407 -10.58 12.63 3.82
CA LEU A 407 -11.66 12.55 4.79
C LEU A 407 -12.32 11.16 4.79
N LEU A 408 -12.53 10.55 3.63
CA LEU A 408 -13.05 9.20 3.50
C LEU A 408 -12.11 8.16 4.14
N SER A 409 -10.81 8.23 3.81
CA SER A 409 -9.78 7.34 4.37
C SER A 409 -9.64 7.47 5.89
N MET A 410 -9.72 8.70 6.40
CA MET A 410 -9.68 8.98 7.84
C MET A 410 -10.87 8.35 8.58
N LEU A 411 -12.09 8.49 8.05
CA LEU A 411 -13.27 7.85 8.65
C LEU A 411 -13.17 6.33 8.65
N TYR A 412 -12.67 5.74 7.55
CA TYR A 412 -12.47 4.30 7.44
C TYR A 412 -11.46 3.78 8.48
N LEU A 413 -10.30 4.41 8.61
CA LEU A 413 -9.28 3.99 9.57
C LEU A 413 -9.70 4.19 11.03
N LEU A 414 -10.34 5.32 11.35
CA LEU A 414 -10.88 5.54 12.68
C LEU A 414 -11.91 4.46 13.04
N SER A 415 -12.76 4.07 12.09
CA SER A 415 -13.72 2.98 12.29
C SER A 415 -13.01 1.64 12.52
N PHE A 416 -11.97 1.32 11.74
CA PHE A 416 -11.20 0.09 11.90
C PHE A 416 -10.51 0.02 13.27
N MET A 417 -9.93 1.12 13.72
CA MET A 417 -9.27 1.21 15.02
C MET A 417 -10.26 1.11 16.19
N VAL A 418 -11.40 1.79 16.10
CA VAL A 418 -12.46 1.72 17.12
C VAL A 418 -13.04 0.31 17.18
N PHE A 419 -13.34 -0.33 16.04
CA PHE A 419 -13.84 -1.70 16.06
C PHE A 419 -12.78 -2.68 16.56
N GLY A 420 -11.54 -2.58 16.10
CA GLY A 420 -10.44 -3.44 16.57
C GLY A 420 -10.20 -3.35 18.08
N THR A 421 -10.28 -2.15 18.66
CA THR A 421 -10.18 -1.95 20.12
C THR A 421 -11.38 -2.50 20.87
N VAL A 422 -12.62 -2.30 20.38
CA VAL A 422 -13.86 -2.83 20.98
C VAL A 422 -13.87 -4.36 20.99
N PHE A 423 -13.39 -5.01 19.92
CA PHE A 423 -13.26 -6.48 19.87
C PHE A 423 -12.06 -7.02 20.63
N GLY A 424 -11.21 -6.14 21.20
CA GLY A 424 -10.13 -6.53 22.09
C GLY A 424 -8.86 -6.98 21.37
N PHE A 425 -8.55 -6.47 20.17
CA PHE A 425 -7.30 -6.83 19.50
C PHE A 425 -6.12 -6.17 20.21
N THR A 426 -5.15 -6.97 20.66
CA THR A 426 -3.96 -6.45 21.35
C THR A 426 -3.12 -5.54 20.45
N PHE A 427 -3.09 -5.85 19.15
CA PHE A 427 -2.51 -5.02 18.10
C PHE A 427 -2.91 -3.54 18.22
N PHE A 428 -4.20 -3.24 18.41
CA PHE A 428 -4.66 -1.85 18.54
C PHE A 428 -4.56 -1.31 19.96
N ARG A 429 -4.72 -2.16 20.98
CA ARG A 429 -4.81 -1.74 22.39
C ARG A 429 -3.45 -1.46 23.04
N LEU A 430 -2.41 -2.22 22.70
CA LEU A 430 -1.09 -2.13 23.34
C LEU A 430 -0.22 -1.03 22.72
N ASN A 431 -0.35 -0.84 21.41
CA ASN A 431 0.38 0.19 20.68
C ASN A 431 -0.25 1.58 20.92
N SER A 432 0.57 2.64 20.97
CA SER A 432 0.07 4.01 21.18
C SER A 432 -0.82 4.49 20.02
N TYR A 433 -2.05 4.93 20.33
CA TYR A 433 -2.98 5.47 19.32
C TYR A 433 -2.41 6.67 18.55
N GLY A 434 -1.59 7.50 19.20
CA GLY A 434 -0.95 8.64 18.55
C GLY A 434 0.04 8.22 17.46
N VAL A 435 0.86 7.20 17.75
CA VAL A 435 1.82 6.62 16.80
C VAL A 435 1.06 5.98 15.63
N GLN A 436 0.09 5.10 15.93
CA GLN A 436 -0.74 4.46 14.90
C GLN A 436 -1.39 5.49 13.96
N PHE A 437 -1.96 6.57 14.53
CA PHE A 437 -2.59 7.62 13.75
C PHE A 437 -1.64 8.29 12.76
N VAL A 438 -0.42 8.66 13.19
CA VAL A 438 0.55 9.33 12.31
C VAL A 438 0.99 8.43 11.17
N PHE A 439 1.34 7.17 11.46
CA PHE A 439 1.76 6.23 10.41
C PHE A 439 0.63 5.93 9.42
N TYR A 440 -0.59 5.68 9.90
CA TYR A 440 -1.71 5.45 9.01
C TYR A 440 -2.11 6.70 8.22
N PHE A 441 -2.03 7.89 8.80
CA PHE A 441 -2.28 9.15 8.09
C PHE A 441 -1.26 9.39 6.97
N ALA A 442 0.03 9.14 7.24
CA ALA A 442 1.08 9.22 6.24
C ALA A 442 0.84 8.21 5.10
N TYR A 443 0.53 6.96 5.45
CA TYR A 443 0.24 5.93 4.46
C TYR A 443 -1.01 6.24 3.61
N MET A 444 -2.10 6.74 4.21
CA MET A 444 -3.30 7.14 3.46
C MET A 444 -3.01 8.27 2.48
N SER A 445 -2.23 9.25 2.92
CA SER A 445 -1.81 10.36 2.07
C SER A 445 -0.96 9.87 0.89
N LEU A 446 -0.06 8.92 1.13
CA LEU A 446 0.73 8.22 0.10
C LEU A 446 -0.16 7.42 -0.87
N GLN A 447 -1.09 6.61 -0.35
CA GLN A 447 -2.01 5.78 -1.13
C GLN A 447 -2.90 6.62 -2.06
N ILE A 448 -3.38 7.79 -1.59
CA ILE A 448 -4.15 8.74 -2.41
C ILE A 448 -3.29 9.29 -3.55
N SER A 449 -2.07 9.76 -3.26
CA SER A 449 -1.15 10.27 -4.30
C SER A 449 -0.77 9.20 -5.31
N PHE A 450 -0.53 7.96 -4.85
CA PHE A 450 -0.28 6.82 -5.73
C PHE A 450 -1.50 6.50 -6.61
N ALA A 451 -2.73 6.60 -6.09
CA ALA A 451 -3.95 6.40 -6.88
C ALA A 451 -4.13 7.48 -7.95
N PHE A 452 -3.81 8.75 -7.65
CA PHE A 452 -3.81 9.82 -8.66
C PHE A 452 -2.78 9.57 -9.76
N LEU A 453 -1.59 9.10 -9.41
CA LEU A 453 -0.57 8.72 -10.37
C LEU A 453 -1.04 7.54 -11.26
N MET A 454 -1.53 6.46 -10.64
CA MET A 454 -1.99 5.27 -11.36
C MET A 454 -3.22 5.52 -12.24
N ALA A 455 -4.08 6.47 -11.88
CA ALA A 455 -5.22 6.85 -12.73
C ALA A 455 -4.79 7.42 -14.10
N THR A 456 -3.54 7.88 -14.25
CA THR A 456 -3.01 8.31 -15.55
C THR A 456 -2.85 7.13 -16.52
N CYS A 457 -2.51 5.93 -16.02
CA CYS A 457 -2.27 4.71 -16.79
C CYS A 457 -3.55 4.03 -17.30
N PHE A 458 -4.70 4.31 -16.68
CA PHE A 458 -5.97 3.65 -17.02
C PHE A 458 -6.93 4.57 -17.78
N SER A 459 -7.63 4.00 -18.76
CA SER A 459 -8.72 4.63 -19.51
C SER A 459 -10.09 4.04 -19.18
N ASN A 460 -10.15 2.79 -18.72
CA ASN A 460 -11.36 2.04 -18.42
C ASN A 460 -11.47 1.75 -16.92
N VAL A 461 -12.66 1.97 -16.34
CA VAL A 461 -12.92 1.71 -14.91
C VAL A 461 -12.81 0.22 -14.57
N ARG A 462 -13.32 -0.67 -15.44
CA ARG A 462 -13.31 -2.13 -15.18
C ARG A 462 -11.89 -2.68 -15.06
N THR A 463 -10.99 -2.28 -15.95
CA THR A 463 -9.58 -2.72 -15.91
C THR A 463 -8.86 -2.13 -14.69
N ALA A 464 -9.12 -0.86 -14.35
CA ALA A 464 -8.55 -0.23 -13.17
C ALA A 464 -9.01 -0.91 -11.87
N ALA A 465 -10.29 -1.32 -11.79
CA ALA A 465 -10.82 -2.05 -10.64
C ALA A 465 -10.11 -3.40 -10.45
N VAL A 466 -10.06 -4.21 -11.50
CA VAL A 466 -9.46 -5.55 -11.47
C VAL A 466 -7.98 -5.47 -11.10
N ILE A 467 -7.22 -4.60 -11.77
CA ILE A 467 -5.78 -4.42 -11.48
C ILE A 467 -5.57 -3.84 -10.09
N GLY A 468 -6.45 -2.95 -9.63
CA GLY A 468 -6.42 -2.42 -8.27
C GLY A 468 -6.56 -3.52 -7.22
N TYR A 469 -7.54 -4.43 -7.37
CA TYR A 469 -7.70 -5.55 -6.44
C TYR A 469 -6.54 -6.54 -6.52
N PHE A 470 -6.06 -6.89 -7.73
CA PHE A 470 -4.87 -7.73 -7.89
C PHE A 470 -3.64 -7.11 -7.23
N TYR A 471 -3.48 -5.79 -7.31
CA TYR A 471 -2.42 -5.07 -6.62
C TYR A 471 -2.53 -5.23 -5.09
N VAL A 472 -3.72 -5.04 -4.51
CA VAL A 472 -3.93 -5.18 -3.06
C VAL A 472 -3.63 -6.60 -2.59
N PHE A 473 -4.26 -7.62 -3.19
CA PHE A 473 -4.05 -9.01 -2.77
C PHE A 473 -2.64 -9.51 -3.09
N GLY A 474 -2.15 -9.23 -4.30
CA GLY A 474 -0.83 -9.67 -4.75
C GLY A 474 0.28 -9.03 -3.94
N SER A 475 0.24 -7.72 -3.69
CA SER A 475 1.29 -7.05 -2.92
C SER A 475 1.28 -7.44 -1.44
N GLY A 476 0.11 -7.66 -0.83
CA GLY A 476 0.01 -8.17 0.53
C GLY A 476 0.62 -9.57 0.69
N LEU A 477 0.29 -10.50 -0.21
CA LEU A 477 0.85 -11.86 -0.19
C LEU A 477 2.35 -11.87 -0.50
N ILE A 478 2.79 -11.10 -1.51
CA ILE A 478 4.22 -10.99 -1.82
C ILE A 478 4.98 -10.42 -0.62
N ALA A 479 4.43 -9.44 0.09
CA ALA A 479 5.09 -8.91 1.28
C ALA A 479 5.22 -9.97 2.39
N ASP A 480 4.19 -10.77 2.63
CA ASP A 480 4.19 -11.80 3.67
C ASP A 480 5.18 -12.94 3.39
N TYR A 481 5.22 -13.44 2.14
CA TYR A 481 6.09 -14.57 1.78
C TYR A 481 7.51 -14.15 1.35
N PHE A 482 7.65 -13.04 0.63
CA PHE A 482 8.93 -12.61 0.10
C PHE A 482 9.59 -11.51 0.91
N PHE A 483 8.87 -10.57 1.52
CA PHE A 483 9.52 -9.44 2.21
C PHE A 483 9.79 -9.75 3.68
N LYS A 484 8.91 -10.50 4.35
CA LYS A 484 9.09 -10.91 5.76
C LYS A 484 10.43 -11.58 6.06
N PRO A 485 10.94 -12.55 5.27
CA PRO A 485 12.23 -13.18 5.58
C PRO A 485 13.39 -12.18 5.55
N TYR A 486 13.32 -11.15 4.71
CA TYR A 486 14.36 -10.10 4.64
C TYR A 486 14.33 -9.16 5.83
N ILE A 487 13.17 -9.00 6.46
CA ILE A 487 13.02 -8.22 7.69
C ILE A 487 13.62 -8.98 8.89
N GLU A 488 13.42 -10.30 8.92
CA GLU A 488 13.84 -11.17 10.04
C GLU A 488 15.31 -11.55 10.00
N ASP A 489 15.93 -11.53 8.82
CA ASP A 489 17.34 -11.87 8.65
C ASP A 489 18.28 -10.74 9.09
N ILE A 490 19.19 -11.06 10.02
CA ILE A 490 20.19 -10.15 10.60
C ILE A 490 21.36 -9.92 9.62
N PHE A 491 21.59 -10.83 8.66
CA PHE A 491 22.73 -10.80 7.74
C PHE A 491 22.50 -9.96 6.49
N ILE A 492 21.25 -9.55 6.22
CA ILE A 492 20.91 -8.79 5.02
C ILE A 492 21.20 -7.30 5.21
N SER A 493 21.82 -6.68 4.20
CA SER A 493 22.13 -5.25 4.25
C SER A 493 20.87 -4.39 4.28
N ARG A 494 20.83 -3.38 5.16
CA ARG A 494 19.72 -2.42 5.28
C ARG A 494 19.33 -1.72 3.97
N SER A 495 20.27 -1.55 3.05
CA SER A 495 20.03 -0.92 1.74
C SER A 495 19.02 -1.69 0.88
N TRP A 496 19.04 -3.03 0.93
CA TRP A 496 18.07 -3.86 0.20
C TRP A 496 16.66 -3.71 0.77
N ILE A 497 16.55 -3.64 2.10
CA ILE A 497 15.27 -3.40 2.79
C ILE A 497 14.70 -2.05 2.38
N ILE A 498 15.51 -0.98 2.43
CA ILE A 498 15.11 0.37 2.01
C ILE A 498 14.66 0.40 0.54
N LEU A 499 15.34 -0.32 -0.36
CA LEU A 499 14.96 -0.39 -1.77
C LEU A 499 13.61 -1.08 -1.99
N LEU A 500 13.31 -2.12 -1.22
CA LEU A 500 12.01 -2.80 -1.24
C LEU A 500 10.91 -1.93 -0.61
N GLU A 501 11.22 -1.15 0.42
CA GLU A 501 10.31 -0.20 1.06
C GLU A 501 9.84 0.93 0.13
N LEU A 502 10.60 1.23 -0.94
CA LEU A 502 10.18 2.17 -1.99
C LEU A 502 8.92 1.71 -2.79
N PHE A 503 8.47 0.49 -2.54
CA PHE A 503 7.17 0.03 -3.00
C PHE A 503 6.13 0.26 -1.88
N PRO A 504 5.12 1.14 -2.05
CA PRO A 504 4.22 1.56 -0.97
C PRO A 504 3.57 0.42 -0.17
N PRO A 505 3.16 -0.72 -0.78
CA PRO A 505 2.62 -1.86 -0.02
C PRO A 505 3.61 -2.45 0.99
N PHE A 506 4.90 -2.46 0.66
CA PHE A 506 5.94 -3.02 1.53
C PHE A 506 6.23 -2.08 2.70
N SER A 507 6.20 -0.77 2.48
CA SER A 507 6.21 0.23 3.56
C SER A 507 5.06 0.00 4.57
N LEU A 508 3.83 -0.24 4.10
CA LEU A 508 2.72 -0.58 4.99
C LEU A 508 2.94 -1.91 5.71
N TYR A 509 3.40 -2.93 4.99
CA TYR A 509 3.66 -4.24 5.57
C TYR A 509 4.69 -4.13 6.71
N ARG A 510 5.78 -3.39 6.51
CA ARG A 510 6.80 -3.12 7.53
C ARG A 510 6.21 -2.48 8.79
N ILE A 511 5.36 -1.46 8.65
CA ILE A 511 4.69 -0.78 9.79
C ILE A 511 3.81 -1.76 10.56
N VAL A 512 2.97 -2.50 9.86
CA VAL A 512 2.05 -3.46 10.50
C VAL A 512 2.82 -4.61 11.14
N TYR A 513 3.89 -5.07 10.51
CA TYR A 513 4.78 -6.09 11.06
C TYR A 513 5.39 -5.63 12.38
N GLU A 514 5.99 -4.44 12.43
CA GLU A 514 6.62 -3.91 13.66
C GLU A 514 5.60 -3.65 14.79
N PHE A 515 4.41 -3.12 14.46
CA PHE A 515 3.31 -3.00 15.42
C PHE A 515 2.82 -4.36 15.92
N SER A 516 2.78 -5.37 15.04
CA SER A 516 2.39 -6.74 15.40
C SER A 516 3.44 -7.39 16.29
N GLN A 517 4.73 -7.22 15.97
CA GLN A 517 5.83 -7.79 16.74
C GLN A 517 5.91 -7.17 18.14
N SER A 518 5.74 -5.86 18.23
CA SER A 518 5.69 -5.11 19.50
C SER A 518 4.47 -5.48 20.36
N ALA A 519 3.39 -5.98 19.75
CA ALA A 519 2.19 -6.44 20.45
C ALA A 519 2.16 -7.96 20.67
N SER A 520 3.08 -8.72 20.07
CA SER A 520 3.11 -10.18 20.09
C SER A 520 3.68 -10.75 21.38
N LEU A 521 3.17 -11.91 21.76
CA LEU A 521 3.54 -12.72 22.95
C LEU A 521 5.01 -13.14 23.00
N VAL A 522 5.76 -13.00 21.90
CA VAL A 522 7.16 -13.39 21.78
C VAL A 522 8.12 -12.38 22.43
N SER A 523 7.70 -11.13 22.67
CA SER A 523 8.46 -10.17 23.47
C SER A 523 8.32 -10.51 24.95
N GLN A 524 9.23 -11.37 25.45
CA GLN A 524 9.17 -11.99 26.78
C GLN A 524 9.35 -11.02 27.96
N ILE A 525 9.49 -9.72 27.72
CA ILE A 525 9.83 -8.69 28.72
C ILE A 525 8.86 -7.52 28.54
N ASP A 526 7.91 -7.41 29.47
CA ASP A 526 6.86 -6.38 29.57
C ASP A 526 5.98 -6.12 28.33
N ARG A 527 4.66 -6.08 28.54
CA ARG A 527 3.64 -5.85 27.49
C ARG A 527 3.60 -4.40 27.00
N THR A 528 4.74 -3.77 26.75
CA THR A 528 4.78 -2.41 26.23
C THR A 528 4.74 -2.47 24.71
N GLY A 529 3.55 -2.25 24.13
CA GLY A 529 3.44 -2.01 22.69
C GLY A 529 4.19 -0.73 22.29
N MET A 530 4.29 -0.48 20.99
CA MET A 530 5.10 0.60 20.43
C MET A 530 4.68 1.98 20.94
N GLN A 531 5.65 2.69 21.51
CA GLN A 531 5.53 4.06 22.00
C GLN A 531 6.35 5.04 21.15
N TRP A 532 6.20 6.33 21.44
CA TRP A 532 6.95 7.40 20.76
C TRP A 532 8.45 7.33 21.01
N SER A 533 8.87 6.84 22.19
CA SER A 533 10.28 6.63 22.53
C SER A 533 10.94 5.62 21.61
N ASP A 534 10.20 4.59 21.22
CA ASP A 534 10.73 3.43 20.52
C ASP A 534 11.03 3.78 19.06
N LEU A 535 10.40 4.81 18.49
CA LEU A 535 10.62 5.26 17.11
C LEU A 535 12.08 5.65 16.83
N ASN A 536 12.80 6.09 17.86
CA ASN A 536 14.22 6.45 17.76
C ASN A 536 15.17 5.24 17.87
N ASP A 537 14.65 4.02 18.11
CA ASP A 537 15.48 2.82 18.16
C ASP A 537 16.00 2.46 16.75
N PRO A 538 17.33 2.45 16.54
CA PRO A 538 17.92 2.10 15.24
C PRO A 538 17.69 0.64 14.81
N LYS A 539 17.10 -0.21 15.66
CA LYS A 539 16.80 -1.62 15.36
C LYS A 539 15.46 -1.82 14.65
N ASN A 540 14.44 -1.00 14.92
CA ASN A 540 13.08 -1.22 14.40
C ASN A 540 12.82 -0.59 13.01
N GLY A 541 13.66 0.36 12.56
CA GLY A 541 13.53 0.99 11.25
C GLY A 541 12.27 1.85 11.06
N MET A 542 11.54 2.19 12.12
CA MET A 542 10.25 2.91 12.00
C MET A 542 10.42 4.35 11.50
N THR A 543 11.49 5.03 11.94
CA THR A 543 11.80 6.40 11.47
C THR A 543 12.19 6.43 10.00
N SER A 544 12.92 5.42 9.50
CA SER A 544 13.28 5.35 8.07
C SER A 544 12.04 5.15 7.19
N VAL A 545 11.16 4.23 7.57
CA VAL A 545 9.92 3.97 6.82
C VAL A 545 9.02 5.21 6.77
N LEU A 546 8.87 5.92 7.91
CA LEU A 546 8.09 7.17 7.93
C LEU A 546 8.68 8.24 7.00
N THR A 547 10.01 8.37 6.99
CA THR A 547 10.72 9.32 6.12
C THR A 547 10.52 8.96 4.65
N ILE A 548 10.65 7.68 4.28
CA ILE A 548 10.41 7.18 2.92
C ILE A 548 8.98 7.51 2.48
N MET A 549 7.97 7.18 3.29
CA MET A 549 6.57 7.44 2.95
C MET A 549 6.27 8.93 2.70
N VAL A 550 6.84 9.83 3.50
CA VAL A 550 6.64 11.28 3.33
C VAL A 550 7.31 11.77 2.04
N LEU A 551 8.52 11.30 1.73
CA LEU A 551 9.21 11.64 0.50
C LEU A 551 8.47 11.13 -0.74
N GLU A 552 8.01 9.88 -0.71
CA GLU A 552 7.21 9.29 -1.79
C GLU A 552 5.87 9.98 -1.97
N TRP A 553 5.22 10.35 -0.87
CA TRP A 553 3.95 11.05 -0.91
C TRP A 553 4.08 12.37 -1.69
N ILE A 554 5.11 13.17 -1.38
CA ILE A 554 5.39 14.43 -2.08
C ILE A 554 5.77 14.13 -3.55
N LEU A 555 6.62 13.14 -3.80
CA LEU A 555 7.08 12.76 -5.13
C LEU A 555 5.92 12.35 -6.05
N PHE A 556 5.04 11.44 -5.60
CA PHE A 556 3.89 10.99 -6.39
C PHE A 556 2.88 12.10 -6.62
N LEU A 557 2.68 12.99 -5.64
CA LEU A 557 1.80 14.14 -5.82
C LEU A 557 2.34 15.07 -6.90
N LEU A 558 3.63 15.43 -6.86
CA LEU A 558 4.28 16.25 -7.89
C LEU A 558 4.26 15.57 -9.26
N LEU A 559 4.56 14.27 -9.33
CA LEU A 559 4.53 13.50 -10.58
C LEU A 559 3.12 13.43 -11.17
N SER A 560 2.09 13.27 -10.33
CA SER A 560 0.70 13.24 -10.79
C SER A 560 0.26 14.57 -11.40
N LEU A 561 0.62 15.70 -10.77
CA LEU A 561 0.34 17.05 -11.29
C LEU A 561 1.11 17.31 -12.59
N TYR A 562 2.36 16.88 -12.66
CA TYR A 562 3.19 16.98 -13.86
C TYR A 562 2.58 16.19 -15.03
N LEU A 563 2.25 14.91 -14.81
CA LEU A 563 1.68 14.06 -15.86
C LEU A 563 0.31 14.54 -16.33
N ASP A 564 -0.50 15.11 -15.44
CA ASP A 564 -1.78 15.70 -15.82
C ASP A 564 -1.63 16.93 -16.72
N HIS A 565 -0.64 17.78 -16.45
CA HIS A 565 -0.39 18.97 -17.28
C HIS A 565 0.18 18.61 -18.66
N PHE A 566 1.09 17.63 -18.73
CA PHE A 566 1.79 17.26 -19.97
C PHE A 566 1.17 16.10 -20.75
N GLY A 567 0.18 15.40 -20.16
CA GLY A 567 -0.69 14.42 -20.81
C GLY A 567 -0.15 12.99 -20.91
N SER A 568 1.16 12.78 -21.13
CA SER A 568 1.78 11.46 -21.01
C SER A 568 3.28 11.55 -20.72
N PHE A 569 3.83 10.56 -20.00
CA PHE A 569 5.25 10.48 -19.66
C PHE A 569 6.16 10.57 -20.91
N GLN A 570 5.78 9.89 -21.98
CA GLN A 570 6.52 9.86 -23.25
C GLN A 570 6.45 11.18 -24.04
N SER A 571 5.35 11.93 -23.94
CA SER A 571 5.20 13.24 -24.60
C SER A 571 5.75 14.40 -23.76
N GLY A 572 5.75 14.26 -22.43
CA GLY A 572 6.34 15.19 -21.47
C GLY A 572 7.86 15.22 -21.54
N ILE A 573 8.53 14.06 -21.56
CA ILE A 573 10.00 14.00 -21.72
C ILE A 573 10.42 14.57 -23.07
N ARG A 574 9.71 14.23 -24.16
CA ARG A 574 10.00 14.78 -25.50
C ARG A 574 9.88 16.32 -25.54
N ARG A 575 8.88 16.89 -24.85
CA ARG A 575 8.66 18.34 -24.76
C ARG A 575 9.62 19.04 -23.79
N ALA A 576 9.96 18.42 -22.66
CA ALA A 576 10.95 18.93 -21.71
C ALA A 576 12.36 18.95 -22.33
N VAL A 577 12.73 17.89 -23.05
CA VAL A 577 13.97 17.82 -23.84
C VAL A 577 13.98 18.87 -24.95
N LEU A 578 12.84 19.09 -25.64
CA LEU A 578 12.70 20.17 -26.63
C LEU A 578 12.81 21.57 -26.01
N LEU A 579 12.30 21.78 -24.78
CA LEU A 579 12.42 23.06 -24.07
C LEU A 579 13.85 23.31 -23.55
N LEU A 580 14.56 22.25 -23.13
CA LEU A 580 15.98 22.30 -22.78
C LEU A 580 16.87 22.53 -24.01
N HIS A 581 16.54 21.94 -25.16
CA HIS A 581 17.23 22.21 -26.43
C HIS A 581 16.89 23.60 -27.00
N SER A 582 15.66 24.08 -26.83
CA SER A 582 15.25 25.42 -27.26
C SER A 582 15.92 26.55 -26.47
N ARG A 583 16.40 26.28 -25.25
CA ARG A 583 17.22 27.26 -24.49
C ARG A 583 18.70 27.24 -24.87
N ARG A 584 19.17 26.25 -25.64
CA ARG A 584 20.56 26.16 -26.14
C ARG A 584 20.71 26.49 -27.62
N ALA A 585 19.65 26.44 -28.41
CA ALA A 585 19.66 26.85 -29.81
C ALA A 585 19.10 28.27 -29.96
N GLY A 586 19.95 29.26 -29.65
CA GLY A 586 19.76 30.62 -30.15
C GLY A 586 19.95 30.64 -31.67
N ASN A 587 19.01 31.30 -32.36
CA ASN A 587 19.06 31.74 -33.76
C ASN A 587 19.67 30.79 -34.79
N ARG A 588 18.81 30.04 -35.48
CA ARG A 588 18.98 29.81 -36.92
C ARG A 588 17.62 29.74 -37.61
N SER A 589 17.25 30.88 -38.18
CA SER A 589 16.37 30.97 -39.33
C SER A 589 16.94 30.13 -40.47
N GLN A 590 16.24 29.07 -40.87
CA GLN A 590 16.39 28.49 -42.20
C GLN A 590 15.06 28.44 -42.91
N SER A 591 15.08 29.15 -44.02
CA SER A 591 14.11 29.30 -45.07
C SER A 591 13.75 27.99 -45.74
N SER A 592 12.47 27.87 -46.08
CA SER A 592 11.95 27.57 -47.41
C SER A 592 12.77 26.64 -48.30
N GLN A 593 12.32 25.39 -48.44
CA GLN A 593 12.08 24.72 -49.74
C GLN A 593 11.72 23.26 -49.48
N GLN A 594 10.51 22.87 -49.92
CA GLN A 594 10.12 21.59 -50.50
C GLN A 594 8.65 21.29 -50.19
N GLN A 595 7.78 21.68 -51.12
CA GLN A 595 6.71 20.82 -51.66
C GLN A 595 6.03 21.58 -52.80
N THR A 596 6.69 21.57 -53.96
CA THR A 596 6.11 22.00 -55.23
C THR A 596 6.12 20.79 -56.16
N THR A 597 5.16 19.88 -55.99
CA THR A 597 4.69 18.97 -57.04
C THR A 597 3.47 18.23 -56.51
N GLN A 598 2.40 18.19 -57.30
CA GLN A 598 1.10 17.54 -57.03
C GLN A 598 0.03 18.34 -56.27
N ILE A 599 -0.29 19.56 -56.69
CA ILE A 599 -1.70 20.04 -56.77
C ILE A 599 -1.80 21.00 -57.97
N GLN A 600 -1.59 20.49 -59.19
CA GLN A 600 -1.89 21.20 -60.43
C GLN A 600 -2.96 20.48 -61.27
N GLU A 601 -3.72 19.58 -60.65
CA GLU A 601 -4.93 18.94 -61.20
C GLU A 601 -6.05 18.94 -60.15
N PHE A 602 -6.53 20.14 -59.79
CA PHE A 602 -7.93 20.33 -59.34
C PHE A 602 -8.35 21.82 -59.46
N LYS A 603 -7.73 22.54 -60.40
CA LYS A 603 -7.99 23.96 -60.69
C LYS A 603 -8.75 24.03 -62.02
N ALA A 604 -9.89 23.36 -62.10
CA ALA A 604 -10.82 23.44 -63.23
C ALA A 604 -12.22 22.95 -62.83
N SER A 605 -12.74 23.47 -61.73
CA SER A 605 -14.17 23.53 -61.39
C SER A 605 -14.32 24.27 -60.06
N VAL A 606 -15.39 25.05 -59.90
CA VAL A 606 -15.67 25.96 -58.76
C VAL A 606 -14.99 27.33 -58.83
N GLU A 607 -15.39 28.13 -59.82
CA GLU A 607 -15.07 29.56 -59.94
C GLU A 607 -16.32 30.46 -59.82
N MET A 608 -17.37 29.99 -59.13
CA MET A 608 -18.60 30.77 -58.90
C MET A 608 -19.07 30.85 -57.43
N GLU A 609 -18.28 30.39 -56.44
CA GLU A 609 -18.73 30.21 -55.05
C GLU A 609 -17.85 30.89 -53.97
N ARG A 610 -16.95 31.82 -54.33
CA ARG A 610 -15.90 32.36 -53.41
C ARG A 610 -16.09 33.80 -52.92
N THR A 611 -17.12 34.53 -53.33
CA THR A 611 -17.25 35.96 -52.97
C THR A 611 -17.62 36.18 -51.50
N ASP A 612 -18.42 35.32 -50.88
CA ASP A 612 -18.81 35.41 -49.47
C ASP A 612 -17.66 35.02 -48.51
N VAL A 613 -16.85 34.02 -48.89
CA VAL A 613 -15.68 33.59 -48.11
C VAL A 613 -14.58 34.65 -48.11
N ILE A 614 -14.34 35.29 -49.26
CA ILE A 614 -13.38 36.39 -49.38
C ILE A 614 -13.85 37.61 -48.56
N LYS A 615 -15.13 38.00 -48.69
CA LYS A 615 -15.72 39.09 -47.90
C LYS A 615 -15.65 38.83 -46.40
N GLU A 616 -15.94 37.61 -45.96
CA GLU A 616 -15.84 37.25 -44.53
C GLU A 616 -14.38 37.33 -44.05
N ARG A 617 -13.42 36.93 -44.88
CA ARG A 617 -11.99 37.00 -44.55
C ARG A 617 -11.50 38.46 -44.47
N GLU A 618 -11.98 39.33 -45.35
CA GLU A 618 -11.74 40.77 -45.29
C GLU A 618 -12.37 41.40 -44.03
N MET A 619 -13.61 41.03 -43.70
CA MET A 619 -14.31 41.48 -42.49
C MET A 619 -13.54 41.07 -41.23
N VAL A 620 -13.11 39.81 -41.13
CA VAL A 620 -12.27 39.32 -40.02
C VAL A 620 -10.97 40.13 -39.97
N GLY A 621 -10.34 40.40 -41.11
CA GLY A 621 -9.13 41.24 -41.18
C GLY A 621 -9.34 42.64 -40.60
N GLN A 622 -10.47 43.29 -40.90
CA GLN A 622 -10.83 44.60 -40.35
C GLN A 622 -11.09 44.53 -38.84
N LEU A 623 -11.85 43.53 -38.37
CA LEU A 623 -12.18 43.34 -36.96
C LEU A 623 -10.96 43.03 -36.08
N LEU A 624 -9.89 42.47 -36.65
CA LEU A 624 -8.63 42.25 -35.94
C LEU A 624 -7.83 43.54 -35.74
N GLN A 625 -7.98 44.52 -36.64
CA GLN A 625 -7.33 45.83 -36.52
C GLN A 625 -8.12 46.78 -35.61
N GLU A 626 -9.45 46.74 -35.71
CA GLU A 626 -10.37 47.52 -34.88
C GLU A 626 -11.31 46.57 -34.11
N PRO A 627 -10.91 46.12 -32.90
CA PRO A 627 -11.71 45.19 -32.12
C PRO A 627 -13.04 45.85 -31.69
N ASN A 628 -14.12 45.46 -32.36
CA ASN A 628 -15.47 45.93 -32.05
C ASN A 628 -16.15 45.01 -31.02
N SER A 629 -16.66 45.60 -29.93
CA SER A 629 -17.36 44.88 -28.86
C SER A 629 -18.70 44.24 -29.26
N SER A 630 -19.19 44.54 -30.48
CA SER A 630 -20.40 43.94 -31.05
C SER A 630 -20.20 42.48 -31.50
N TYR A 631 -18.97 42.04 -31.73
CA TYR A 631 -18.64 40.67 -32.15
C TYR A 631 -18.18 39.81 -30.97
N SER A 632 -18.83 38.65 -30.81
CA SER A 632 -18.53 37.71 -29.73
C SER A 632 -17.56 36.61 -30.13
N VAL A 633 -17.51 36.22 -31.41
CA VAL A 633 -16.62 35.16 -31.89
C VAL A 633 -15.98 35.60 -33.19
N ILE A 634 -14.65 35.56 -33.25
CA ILE A 634 -13.86 35.87 -34.44
C ILE A 634 -12.86 34.73 -34.64
N CYS A 635 -12.98 33.97 -35.72
CA CYS A 635 -12.05 32.93 -36.13
C CYS A 635 -11.16 33.48 -37.24
N ASP A 636 -9.85 33.39 -37.07
CA ASP A 636 -8.86 33.82 -38.05
C ASP A 636 -8.07 32.61 -38.56
N ASN A 637 -8.34 32.24 -39.83
CA ASN A 637 -7.62 31.21 -40.57
C ASN A 637 -7.44 29.89 -39.79
N LEU A 638 -8.49 29.47 -39.08
CA LEU A 638 -8.46 28.34 -38.17
C LEU A 638 -8.17 27.04 -38.94
N LYS A 639 -7.11 26.32 -38.58
CA LYS A 639 -6.68 25.09 -39.27
C LYS A 639 -6.42 23.96 -38.30
N LYS A 640 -6.87 22.75 -38.65
CA LYS A 640 -6.53 21.52 -37.93
C LYS A 640 -6.04 20.43 -38.86
N VAL A 641 -4.85 19.93 -38.56
CA VAL A 641 -4.26 18.75 -39.22
C VAL A 641 -3.98 17.70 -38.16
N TYR A 642 -4.54 16.50 -38.34
CA TYR A 642 -4.21 15.35 -37.52
C TYR A 642 -3.04 14.59 -38.16
N PRO A 643 -2.02 14.18 -37.37
CA PRO A 643 -0.93 13.37 -37.90
C PRO A 643 -1.48 12.01 -38.37
N GLY A 644 -0.87 11.48 -39.44
CA GLY A 644 -1.16 10.14 -39.91
C GLY A 644 -0.81 9.10 -38.85
N LYS A 645 -1.63 8.06 -38.72
CA LYS A 645 -1.35 6.84 -37.96
C LYS A 645 -1.33 5.65 -38.91
N ASP A 646 -0.48 4.67 -38.61
CA ASP A 646 -0.45 3.37 -39.31
C ASP A 646 -0.18 3.52 -40.82
N GLY A 647 0.82 4.34 -41.18
CA GLY A 647 1.23 4.57 -42.58
C GLY A 647 0.33 5.52 -43.38
N ASN A 648 -0.78 6.02 -42.81
CA ASN A 648 -1.67 6.95 -43.51
C ASN A 648 -1.07 8.37 -43.62
N SER A 649 -1.50 9.10 -44.66
CA SER A 649 -1.15 10.52 -44.84
C SER A 649 -1.82 11.42 -43.79
N LYS A 650 -1.27 12.64 -43.60
CA LYS A 650 -1.83 13.63 -42.68
C LYS A 650 -3.23 14.03 -43.12
N LYS A 651 -4.22 14.00 -42.21
CA LYS A 651 -5.60 14.36 -42.51
C LYS A 651 -5.89 15.79 -42.09
N ILE A 652 -6.23 16.66 -43.06
CA ILE A 652 -6.71 18.02 -42.79
C ILE A 652 -8.19 17.91 -42.38
N ALA A 653 -8.50 18.25 -41.14
CA ALA A 653 -9.85 18.19 -40.60
C ALA A 653 -10.58 19.54 -40.70
N VAL A 654 -9.85 20.66 -40.64
CA VAL A 654 -10.39 22.01 -40.87
C VAL A 654 -9.35 22.80 -41.66
N ARG A 655 -9.77 23.43 -42.76
CA ARG A 655 -8.90 24.13 -43.72
C ARG A 655 -9.18 25.64 -43.69
N GLU A 656 -8.37 26.37 -42.91
CA GLU A 656 -8.27 27.85 -42.92
C GLU A 656 -9.63 28.57 -42.85
N LEU A 657 -10.42 28.23 -41.82
CA LEU A 657 -11.73 28.84 -41.61
C LEU A 657 -11.60 30.24 -41.00
N SER A 658 -12.10 31.26 -41.71
CA SER A 658 -12.35 32.59 -41.17
C SER A 658 -13.84 32.85 -41.02
N LEU A 659 -14.25 33.30 -39.84
CA LEU A 659 -15.66 33.50 -39.46
C LEU A 659 -15.75 34.58 -38.39
N SER A 660 -16.69 35.51 -38.55
CA SER A 660 -17.07 36.48 -37.54
C SER A 660 -18.53 36.27 -37.13
N MET A 661 -18.85 36.46 -35.85
CA MET A 661 -20.21 36.33 -35.34
C MET A 661 -20.53 37.43 -34.34
N ALA A 662 -21.58 38.20 -34.64
CA ALA A 662 -22.09 39.26 -33.78
C ALA A 662 -22.86 38.70 -32.57
N ARG A 663 -22.98 39.51 -31.52
CA ARG A 663 -23.91 39.22 -30.41
C ARG A 663 -25.34 39.11 -30.94
N GLY A 664 -26.10 38.18 -30.37
CA GLY A 664 -27.47 37.91 -30.79
C GLY A 664 -27.59 37.10 -32.09
N GLN A 665 -26.48 36.68 -32.70
CA GLN A 665 -26.48 35.86 -33.91
C GLN A 665 -26.47 34.37 -33.57
N CYS A 666 -27.17 33.56 -34.37
CA CYS A 666 -27.12 32.11 -34.28
C CYS A 666 -26.57 31.56 -35.61
N PHE A 667 -25.46 30.84 -35.53
CA PHE A 667 -24.70 30.34 -36.67
C PHE A 667 -24.74 28.81 -36.72
N GLY A 668 -25.19 28.26 -37.85
CA GLY A 668 -25.29 26.83 -38.05
C GLY A 668 -24.19 26.30 -38.97
N VAL A 669 -23.42 25.33 -38.48
CA VAL A 669 -22.42 24.57 -39.24
C VAL A 669 -23.06 23.29 -39.75
N LEU A 670 -23.30 23.21 -41.06
CA LEU A 670 -23.94 22.06 -41.71
C LEU A 670 -22.94 21.29 -42.55
N GLY A 671 -23.06 19.96 -42.59
CA GLY A 671 -22.23 19.14 -43.48
C GLY A 671 -22.37 17.64 -43.16
N PRO A 672 -21.85 16.74 -44.01
CA PRO A 672 -21.88 15.31 -43.76
C PRO A 672 -21.02 14.90 -42.56
N ASN A 673 -21.17 13.65 -42.11
CA ASN A 673 -20.27 13.06 -41.13
C ASN A 673 -18.82 13.10 -41.64
N GLY A 674 -17.88 13.51 -40.80
CA GLY A 674 -16.48 13.63 -41.19
C GLY A 674 -16.06 14.98 -41.80
N ALA A 675 -16.98 15.93 -42.04
CA ALA A 675 -16.67 17.27 -42.59
C ALA A 675 -15.90 18.22 -41.65
N GLY A 676 -15.48 17.77 -40.47
CA GLY A 676 -14.71 18.60 -39.53
C GLY A 676 -15.51 19.44 -38.52
N LYS A 677 -16.85 19.38 -38.53
CA LYS A 677 -17.75 20.14 -37.64
C LYS A 677 -17.42 20.03 -36.14
N THR A 678 -17.37 18.80 -35.62
CA THR A 678 -16.99 18.54 -34.23
C THR A 678 -15.53 18.94 -33.95
N THR A 679 -14.65 18.86 -34.96
CA THR A 679 -13.27 19.34 -34.81
C THR A 679 -13.22 20.86 -34.64
N LEU A 680 -14.06 21.61 -35.36
CA LEU A 680 -14.21 23.04 -35.18
C LEU A 680 -14.69 23.40 -33.77
N ILE A 681 -15.79 22.81 -33.30
CA ILE A 681 -16.28 23.03 -31.92
C ILE A 681 -15.20 22.66 -30.90
N ASN A 682 -14.51 21.53 -31.08
CA ASN A 682 -13.45 21.11 -30.16
C ASN A 682 -12.26 22.09 -30.14
N MET A 683 -11.98 22.80 -31.24
CA MET A 683 -10.98 23.87 -31.23
C MET A 683 -11.46 25.11 -30.47
N LEU A 684 -12.68 25.57 -30.76
CA LEU A 684 -13.24 26.76 -30.12
C LEU A 684 -13.50 26.57 -28.62
N THR A 685 -13.80 25.34 -28.21
CA THR A 685 -13.98 24.96 -26.80
C THR A 685 -12.69 24.46 -26.15
N GLY A 686 -11.56 24.44 -26.86
CA GLY A 686 -10.25 24.08 -26.29
C GLY A 686 -10.00 22.60 -26.00
N PHE A 687 -10.89 21.67 -26.40
CA PHE A 687 -10.61 20.22 -26.39
C PHE A 687 -9.39 19.86 -27.25
N THR A 688 -9.23 20.55 -28.38
CA THR A 688 -8.17 20.29 -29.35
C THR A 688 -7.51 21.59 -29.74
N LYS A 689 -6.20 21.73 -29.53
CA LYS A 689 -5.48 22.94 -29.98
C LYS A 689 -5.49 23.06 -31.52
N PRO A 690 -5.69 24.25 -32.10
CA PRO A 690 -5.53 24.47 -33.53
C PRO A 690 -4.09 24.17 -33.97
N THR A 691 -3.91 23.72 -35.21
CA THR A 691 -2.58 23.52 -35.81
C THR A 691 -1.99 24.84 -36.27
N SER A 692 -2.81 25.73 -36.82
CA SER A 692 -2.48 27.13 -37.15
C SER A 692 -3.76 27.98 -37.11
N GLY A 693 -3.60 29.30 -37.13
CA GLY A 693 -4.69 30.25 -36.91
C GLY A 693 -5.03 30.42 -35.43
N THR A 694 -5.99 31.29 -35.14
CA THR A 694 -6.50 31.54 -33.79
C THR A 694 -7.99 31.90 -33.82
N ALA A 695 -8.61 31.97 -32.65
CA ALA A 695 -9.95 32.52 -32.49
C ALA A 695 -10.00 33.41 -31.25
N TYR A 696 -10.83 34.44 -31.32
CA TYR A 696 -11.12 35.37 -30.24
C TYR A 696 -12.56 35.19 -29.81
N ILE A 697 -12.77 34.94 -28.52
CA ILE A 697 -14.09 34.84 -27.90
C ILE A 697 -14.22 36.00 -26.93
N GLU A 698 -15.13 36.94 -27.19
CA GLU A 698 -15.28 38.17 -26.41
C GLU A 698 -13.95 38.93 -26.27
N GLY A 699 -13.16 38.96 -27.36
CA GLY A 699 -11.83 39.59 -27.40
C GLY A 699 -10.69 38.77 -26.79
N MET A 700 -10.95 37.58 -26.24
CA MET A 700 -9.94 36.72 -25.62
C MET A 700 -9.45 35.61 -26.56
N ASP A 701 -8.14 35.39 -26.66
CA ASP A 701 -7.55 34.39 -27.56
C ASP A 701 -7.68 32.95 -27.00
N ILE A 702 -8.21 32.01 -27.80
CA ILE A 702 -8.40 30.59 -27.43
C ILE A 702 -7.11 29.80 -27.17
N ARG A 703 -5.94 30.36 -27.44
CA ARG A 703 -4.62 29.74 -27.21
C ARG A 703 -4.03 30.19 -25.88
N LEU A 704 -4.38 31.39 -25.42
CA LEU A 704 -3.78 32.05 -24.25
C LEU A 704 -4.76 32.16 -23.07
N ASP A 705 -6.03 32.47 -23.32
CA ASP A 705 -7.00 32.91 -22.31
C ASP A 705 -8.15 31.91 -22.06
N MET A 706 -7.98 30.63 -22.41
CA MET A 706 -9.07 29.62 -22.31
C MET A 706 -9.73 29.53 -20.94
N ASP A 707 -8.97 29.63 -19.86
CA ASP A 707 -9.54 29.54 -18.50
C ASP A 707 -10.50 30.71 -18.21
N LYS A 708 -10.22 31.91 -18.75
CA LYS A 708 -11.13 33.05 -18.69
C LYS A 708 -12.34 32.86 -19.60
N ILE A 709 -12.12 32.36 -20.83
CA ILE A 709 -13.18 32.05 -21.79
C ILE A 709 -14.19 31.06 -21.20
N TYR A 710 -13.76 30.01 -20.48
CA TYR A 710 -14.65 29.03 -19.86
C TYR A 710 -15.67 29.62 -18.86
N THR A 711 -15.36 30.78 -18.27
CA THR A 711 -16.31 31.46 -17.39
C THR A 711 -17.50 32.04 -18.16
N GLY A 712 -17.28 32.48 -19.41
CA GLY A 712 -18.27 33.17 -20.25
C GLY A 712 -18.98 32.31 -21.31
N ILE A 713 -18.58 31.05 -21.51
CA ILE A 713 -19.20 30.18 -22.52
C ILE A 713 -20.10 29.09 -21.90
N GLY A 714 -21.04 28.58 -22.69
CA GLY A 714 -21.82 27.38 -22.40
C GLY A 714 -21.58 26.32 -23.48
N VAL A 715 -21.48 25.04 -23.09
CA VAL A 715 -21.16 23.96 -24.05
C VAL A 715 -22.13 22.80 -23.87
N CYS A 716 -22.78 22.40 -24.96
CA CYS A 716 -23.57 21.18 -25.08
C CYS A 716 -22.82 20.21 -26.03
N PRO A 717 -22.07 19.23 -25.50
CA PRO A 717 -21.31 18.28 -26.31
C PRO A 717 -22.22 17.30 -27.08
N GLN A 718 -21.68 16.56 -28.05
CA GLN A 718 -22.43 15.56 -28.82
C GLN A 718 -22.97 14.42 -27.94
N HIS A 719 -22.15 13.91 -27.02
CA HIS A 719 -22.55 12.91 -26.03
C HIS A 719 -22.92 13.59 -24.72
N ASP A 720 -24.04 13.21 -24.11
CA ASP A 720 -24.50 13.77 -22.84
C ASP A 720 -23.58 13.33 -21.68
N LEU A 721 -22.73 14.25 -21.21
CA LEU A 721 -21.76 14.03 -20.12
C LEU A 721 -22.39 14.25 -18.74
N LEU A 722 -23.42 13.49 -18.40
CA LEU A 722 -24.20 13.70 -17.17
C LEU A 722 -23.82 12.70 -16.06
N TRP A 723 -23.95 13.12 -14.80
CA TRP A 723 -23.87 12.20 -13.66
C TRP A 723 -25.17 11.44 -13.52
N GLU A 724 -25.14 10.14 -13.76
CA GLU A 724 -26.34 9.28 -13.70
C GLU A 724 -26.99 9.29 -12.31
N ASN A 725 -26.19 9.50 -11.25
CA ASN A 725 -26.63 9.50 -9.84
C ASN A 725 -27.17 10.85 -9.33
N LEU A 726 -27.18 11.89 -10.16
CA LEU A 726 -27.73 13.22 -9.81
C LEU A 726 -29.09 13.44 -10.48
N THR A 727 -29.94 14.29 -9.91
CA THR A 727 -31.21 14.71 -10.53
C THR A 727 -31.00 15.85 -11.51
N GLY A 728 -31.98 16.12 -12.38
CA GLY A 728 -31.92 17.28 -13.28
C GLY A 728 -31.76 18.60 -12.53
N ARG A 729 -32.47 18.77 -11.40
CA ARG A 729 -32.35 19.94 -10.53
C ARG A 729 -30.96 20.09 -9.94
N GLU A 730 -30.35 18.99 -9.48
CA GLU A 730 -29.01 19.01 -8.89
C GLU A 730 -27.91 19.34 -9.89
N HIS A 731 -28.03 18.88 -11.14
CA HIS A 731 -27.11 19.27 -12.22
C HIS A 731 -27.13 20.79 -12.43
N LEU A 732 -28.33 21.37 -12.58
CA LEU A 732 -28.48 22.82 -12.77
C LEU A 732 -28.05 23.59 -11.52
N MET A 733 -28.27 23.05 -10.32
CA MET A 733 -27.78 23.65 -9.09
C MET A 733 -26.25 23.68 -9.02
N PHE A 734 -25.58 22.63 -9.49
CA PHE A 734 -24.13 22.55 -9.56
C PHE A 734 -23.56 23.54 -10.59
N TYR A 735 -24.02 23.46 -11.84
CA TYR A 735 -23.53 24.32 -12.92
C TYR A 735 -23.90 25.80 -12.73
N GLY A 736 -25.09 26.09 -12.19
CA GLY A 736 -25.49 27.46 -11.84
C GLY A 736 -24.58 28.09 -10.78
N ARG A 737 -24.13 27.31 -9.78
CA ARG A 737 -23.15 27.78 -8.78
C ARG A 737 -21.76 28.00 -9.39
N LEU A 738 -21.32 27.15 -10.32
CA LEU A 738 -20.07 27.36 -11.06
C LEU A 738 -20.11 28.69 -11.84
N LYS A 739 -21.28 29.05 -12.38
CA LYS A 739 -21.56 30.34 -13.02
C LYS A 739 -21.93 31.46 -12.03
N LYS A 740 -21.46 31.36 -10.77
CA LYS A 740 -21.58 32.39 -9.72
C LYS A 740 -23.03 32.75 -9.28
N LEU A 741 -24.04 31.94 -9.64
CA LEU A 741 -25.42 32.14 -9.15
C LEU A 741 -25.59 31.64 -7.70
N LYS A 742 -26.32 32.40 -6.88
CA LYS A 742 -26.56 32.09 -5.46
C LYS A 742 -28.01 32.40 -5.03
N GLY A 743 -28.44 31.79 -3.93
CA GLY A 743 -29.70 32.12 -3.25
C GLY A 743 -30.94 32.00 -4.14
N ALA A 744 -31.83 32.99 -4.04
CA ALA A 744 -33.07 33.04 -4.82
C ALA A 744 -32.82 33.13 -6.34
N LYS A 745 -31.78 33.85 -6.78
CA LYS A 745 -31.42 33.96 -8.20
C LYS A 745 -31.06 32.60 -8.81
N LEU A 746 -30.35 31.76 -8.06
CA LEU A 746 -30.04 30.39 -8.48
C LEU A 746 -31.32 29.54 -8.60
N ALA A 747 -32.21 29.60 -7.62
CA ALA A 747 -33.46 28.83 -7.65
C ALA A 747 -34.33 29.24 -8.84
N GLN A 748 -34.51 30.55 -9.06
CA GLN A 748 -35.27 31.08 -10.18
C GLN A 748 -34.66 30.69 -11.53
N ALA A 749 -33.34 30.78 -11.68
CA ALA A 749 -32.65 30.37 -12.90
C ALA A 749 -32.84 28.87 -13.19
N ILE A 750 -32.75 28.01 -12.17
CA ILE A 750 -32.98 26.56 -12.32
C ILE A 750 -34.41 26.29 -12.81
N GLU A 751 -35.41 26.92 -12.21
CA GLU A 751 -36.81 26.73 -12.62
C GLU A 751 -37.06 27.22 -14.04
N GLN A 752 -36.55 28.41 -14.39
CA GLN A 752 -36.65 28.95 -15.75
C GLN A 752 -35.96 28.05 -16.76
N SER A 753 -34.76 27.55 -16.45
CA SER A 753 -34.02 26.61 -17.31
C SER A 753 -34.76 25.28 -17.48
N LEU A 754 -35.41 24.75 -16.44
CA LEU A 754 -36.20 23.51 -16.55
C LEU A 754 -37.50 23.72 -17.35
N LYS A 755 -38.17 24.87 -17.16
CA LYS A 755 -39.38 25.23 -17.91
C LYS A 755 -39.08 25.42 -19.39
N SER A 756 -37.97 26.08 -19.74
CA SER A 756 -37.61 26.34 -21.13
C SER A 756 -37.37 25.06 -21.94
N VAL A 757 -36.90 23.99 -21.30
CA VAL A 757 -36.69 22.68 -21.95
C VAL A 757 -37.78 21.64 -21.66
N ARG A 758 -38.92 22.06 -21.10
CA ARG A 758 -40.06 21.17 -20.72
C ARG A 758 -39.65 19.98 -19.85
N LEU A 759 -38.81 20.23 -18.85
CA LEU A 759 -38.41 19.26 -17.83
C LEU A 759 -38.89 19.65 -16.43
N PHE A 760 -39.72 20.69 -16.28
CA PHE A 760 -40.20 21.18 -14.98
C PHE A 760 -41.37 20.36 -14.43
N ASP A 761 -42.24 19.86 -15.30
CA ASP A 761 -43.52 19.25 -14.91
C ASP A 761 -43.38 17.76 -14.52
N GLY A 762 -44.42 17.21 -13.88
CA GLY A 762 -44.54 15.77 -13.62
C GLY A 762 -43.46 15.16 -12.72
N GLY A 763 -42.87 15.98 -11.83
CA GLY A 763 -41.81 15.56 -10.91
C GLY A 763 -40.51 15.16 -11.62
N VAL A 764 -40.37 15.46 -12.91
CA VAL A 764 -39.16 15.17 -13.69
C VAL A 764 -37.88 15.79 -13.10
N PRO A 765 -37.86 17.05 -12.62
CA PRO A 765 -36.65 17.68 -12.10
C PRO A 765 -35.93 16.90 -10.98
N ASP A 766 -36.72 16.18 -10.18
CA ASP A 766 -36.27 15.49 -8.97
C ASP A 766 -36.07 13.98 -9.21
N LYS A 767 -36.30 13.50 -10.45
CA LYS A 767 -35.91 12.15 -10.88
C LYS A 767 -34.41 12.09 -11.17
N LEU A 768 -33.80 10.95 -10.87
CA LEU A 768 -32.41 10.66 -11.21
C LEU A 768 -32.23 10.66 -12.73
N VAL A 769 -31.12 11.24 -13.21
CA VAL A 769 -30.79 11.29 -14.64
C VAL A 769 -30.59 9.90 -15.24
N GLN A 770 -30.23 8.90 -14.43
CA GLN A 770 -30.23 7.50 -14.88
C GLN A 770 -31.59 7.07 -15.46
N LYS A 771 -32.71 7.57 -14.92
CA LYS A 771 -34.09 7.27 -15.36
C LYS A 771 -34.59 8.15 -16.51
N TYR A 772 -33.78 9.10 -16.98
CA TYR A 772 -34.16 9.97 -18.09
C TYR A 772 -34.04 9.20 -19.41
N SER A 773 -35.01 9.39 -20.32
CA SER A 773 -34.86 8.96 -21.71
C SER A 773 -33.71 9.71 -22.39
N GLY A 774 -33.19 9.19 -23.51
CA GLY A 774 -32.14 9.86 -24.27
C GLY A 774 -32.50 11.32 -24.61
N GLY A 775 -33.75 11.57 -25.02
CA GLY A 775 -34.20 12.94 -25.30
C GLY A 775 -34.35 13.83 -24.08
N MET A 776 -34.68 13.29 -22.91
CA MET A 776 -34.66 14.05 -21.65
C MET A 776 -33.23 14.41 -21.23
N LYS A 777 -32.26 13.50 -21.40
CA LYS A 777 -30.83 13.76 -21.15
C LYS A 777 -30.33 14.87 -22.07
N ARG A 778 -30.67 14.81 -23.35
CA ARG A 778 -30.31 15.83 -24.34
C ARG A 778 -30.84 17.21 -23.97
N ARG A 779 -32.13 17.30 -23.60
CA ARG A 779 -32.76 18.56 -23.15
C ARG A 779 -32.12 19.10 -21.88
N LEU A 780 -31.71 18.23 -20.96
CA LEU A 780 -30.97 18.64 -19.76
C LEU A 780 -29.57 19.18 -20.11
N SER A 781 -28.83 18.54 -21.03
CA SER A 781 -27.53 19.04 -21.51
C SER A 781 -27.64 20.45 -22.11
N VAL A 782 -28.72 20.72 -22.85
CA VAL A 782 -29.00 22.05 -23.40
C VAL A 782 -29.35 23.05 -22.29
N ALA A 783 -30.15 22.65 -21.29
CA ALA A 783 -30.42 23.52 -20.15
C ALA A 783 -29.13 23.89 -19.38
N ILE A 784 -28.21 22.93 -19.22
CA ILE A 784 -26.89 23.15 -18.59
C ILE A 784 -26.06 24.14 -19.41
N SER A 785 -26.06 24.05 -20.74
CA SER A 785 -25.30 24.98 -21.58
C SER A 785 -25.87 26.40 -21.59
N LEU A 786 -27.11 26.61 -21.12
CA LEU A 786 -27.80 27.91 -21.13
C LEU A 786 -27.85 28.59 -19.75
N ILE A 787 -27.51 27.87 -18.68
CA ILE A 787 -27.57 28.38 -17.31
C ILE A 787 -26.41 29.35 -17.02
N GLY A 788 -26.66 30.37 -16.20
CA GLY A 788 -25.62 31.32 -15.80
C GLY A 788 -25.29 32.40 -16.83
N ASP A 789 -26.21 32.64 -17.76
CA ASP A 789 -26.12 33.68 -18.79
C ASP A 789 -24.81 33.71 -19.61
N PRO A 790 -24.47 32.60 -20.29
CA PRO A 790 -23.28 32.54 -21.13
C PRO A 790 -23.42 33.47 -22.34
N LYS A 791 -22.35 34.19 -22.67
CA LYS A 791 -22.32 35.11 -23.82
C LYS A 791 -22.22 34.36 -25.15
N VAL A 792 -21.54 33.21 -25.14
CA VAL A 792 -21.39 32.33 -26.30
C VAL A 792 -21.79 30.91 -25.93
N VAL A 793 -22.60 30.27 -26.76
CA VAL A 793 -23.07 28.89 -26.53
C VAL A 793 -22.73 28.00 -27.72
N TYR A 794 -22.05 26.89 -27.45
CA TYR A 794 -21.71 25.87 -28.45
C TYR A 794 -22.61 24.65 -28.27
N MET A 795 -23.26 24.20 -29.33
CA MET A 795 -24.13 23.02 -29.33
C MET A 795 -23.73 22.05 -30.43
N ASP A 796 -23.12 20.92 -30.06
CA ASP A 796 -22.71 19.91 -31.03
C ASP A 796 -23.84 18.90 -31.25
N GLU A 797 -24.55 18.98 -32.39
CA GLU A 797 -25.71 18.16 -32.76
C GLU A 797 -26.86 18.15 -31.72
N PRO A 798 -27.44 19.30 -31.32
CA PRO A 798 -28.41 19.38 -30.23
C PRO A 798 -29.72 18.61 -30.48
N SER A 799 -30.11 18.42 -31.74
CA SER A 799 -31.35 17.74 -32.13
C SER A 799 -31.22 16.22 -32.39
N SER A 800 -30.02 15.65 -32.24
CA SER A 800 -29.79 14.22 -32.49
C SER A 800 -30.52 13.37 -31.44
N GLY A 801 -31.21 12.31 -31.89
CA GLY A 801 -31.95 11.39 -31.01
C GLY A 801 -33.23 11.95 -30.38
N LEU A 802 -33.72 13.12 -30.83
CA LEU A 802 -35.00 13.69 -30.39
C LEU A 802 -36.16 13.39 -31.35
N ASP A 803 -37.31 13.08 -30.78
CA ASP A 803 -38.59 13.02 -31.50
C ASP A 803 -39.00 14.40 -32.05
N PRO A 804 -39.87 14.47 -33.07
CA PRO A 804 -40.25 15.73 -33.71
C PRO A 804 -40.80 16.80 -32.76
N ALA A 805 -41.58 16.41 -31.74
CA ALA A 805 -42.16 17.36 -30.79
C ALA A 805 -41.09 17.94 -29.87
N SER A 806 -40.24 17.08 -29.28
CA SER A 806 -39.11 17.51 -28.44
C SER A 806 -38.11 18.38 -29.20
N ARG A 807 -37.92 18.14 -30.51
CA ARG A 807 -37.08 18.97 -31.36
C ARG A 807 -37.65 20.39 -31.49
N LYS A 808 -38.96 20.55 -31.71
CA LYS A 808 -39.61 21.86 -31.78
C LYS A 808 -39.44 22.66 -30.49
N ASP A 809 -39.53 21.97 -29.35
CA ASP A 809 -39.38 22.59 -28.02
C ASP A 809 -37.96 23.06 -27.76
N LEU A 810 -36.98 22.22 -28.11
CA LEU A 810 -35.57 22.58 -28.09
C LEU A 810 -35.30 23.86 -28.89
N TRP A 811 -35.84 23.96 -30.12
CA TRP A 811 -35.64 25.13 -30.96
C TRP A 811 -36.32 26.38 -30.43
N LYS A 812 -37.48 26.24 -29.77
CA LYS A 812 -38.12 27.34 -29.06
C LYS A 812 -37.23 27.87 -27.93
N ALA A 813 -36.58 26.98 -27.18
CA ALA A 813 -35.62 27.35 -26.14
C ALA A 813 -34.38 28.05 -26.71
N VAL A 814 -33.78 27.52 -27.78
CA VAL A 814 -32.61 28.11 -28.45
C VAL A 814 -32.95 29.48 -29.04
N LYS A 815 -34.12 29.64 -29.68
CA LYS A 815 -34.60 30.93 -30.21
C LYS A 815 -34.77 31.97 -29.10
N SER A 816 -35.33 31.57 -27.97
CA SER A 816 -35.46 32.43 -26.79
C SER A 816 -34.09 32.85 -26.25
N ALA A 817 -33.13 31.93 -26.19
CA ALA A 817 -31.78 32.20 -25.69
C ALA A 817 -30.91 33.02 -26.65
N LYS A 818 -31.24 33.05 -27.95
CA LYS A 818 -30.48 33.78 -28.97
C LYS A 818 -30.46 35.29 -28.74
N GLN A 819 -31.52 35.89 -28.18
CA GLN A 819 -31.72 37.35 -28.20
C GLN A 819 -30.49 38.16 -27.71
N ASP A 820 -29.79 37.67 -26.69
CA ASP A 820 -28.64 38.37 -26.10
C ASP A 820 -27.32 37.57 -26.20
N ARG A 821 -27.29 36.48 -27.00
CA ARG A 821 -26.19 35.50 -26.98
C ARG A 821 -25.81 35.05 -28.38
N ALA A 822 -24.52 34.78 -28.57
CA ALA A 822 -24.04 34.20 -29.81
C ALA A 822 -24.06 32.66 -29.72
N ILE A 823 -24.78 31.98 -30.63
CA ILE A 823 -24.98 30.52 -30.56
C ILE A 823 -24.38 29.85 -31.79
N ILE A 824 -23.46 28.91 -31.61
CA ILE A 824 -22.90 28.08 -32.68
C ILE A 824 -23.45 26.67 -32.53
N LEU A 825 -24.05 26.13 -33.59
CA LEU A 825 -24.62 24.79 -33.60
C LEU A 825 -24.18 23.98 -34.81
N THR A 826 -23.94 22.69 -34.62
CA THR A 826 -23.62 21.76 -35.71
C THR A 826 -24.81 20.86 -36.02
N SER A 827 -24.98 20.50 -37.29
CA SER A 827 -25.96 19.48 -37.68
C SER A 827 -25.54 18.76 -38.96
N THR A 828 -26.03 17.53 -39.11
CA THR A 828 -25.81 16.64 -40.26
C THR A 828 -27.00 16.57 -41.21
N VAL A 829 -28.17 17.08 -40.80
CA VAL A 829 -29.43 16.92 -41.53
C VAL A 829 -29.83 18.22 -42.23
N LEU A 830 -29.72 18.24 -43.57
CA LEU A 830 -30.13 19.35 -44.44
C LEU A 830 -31.61 19.71 -44.34
N TYR A 831 -32.50 18.73 -44.07
CA TYR A 831 -33.95 18.94 -43.94
C TYR A 831 -34.31 19.96 -42.85
N LEU A 832 -33.40 20.18 -41.90
CA LEU A 832 -33.62 21.14 -40.83
C LEU A 832 -33.43 22.59 -41.29
N GLN A 833 -32.71 22.86 -42.38
CA GLN A 833 -32.51 24.21 -42.94
C GLN A 833 -33.86 24.89 -43.27
N PHE A 834 -34.83 24.12 -43.78
CA PHE A 834 -36.19 24.60 -44.08
C PHE A 834 -37.05 24.84 -42.83
N SER A 835 -36.94 23.99 -41.80
CA SER A 835 -37.61 24.22 -40.50
C SER A 835 -36.97 25.37 -39.69
N TYR A 836 -35.68 25.65 -39.89
CA TYR A 836 -34.97 26.72 -39.17
C TYR A 836 -35.19 28.10 -39.76
N SER A 837 -35.30 28.21 -41.09
CA SER A 837 -35.54 29.48 -41.78
C SER A 837 -36.90 30.10 -41.37
N SER A 838 -37.92 29.25 -41.12
CA SER A 838 -39.23 29.71 -40.62
C SER A 838 -39.24 30.07 -39.14
N ILE A 839 -38.38 29.46 -38.31
CA ILE A 839 -38.29 29.75 -36.87
C ILE A 839 -37.43 30.99 -36.59
N PHE A 840 -36.36 31.22 -37.34
CA PHE A 840 -35.41 32.33 -37.13
C PHE A 840 -35.46 33.34 -38.27
N SER A 841 -36.63 33.97 -38.46
CA SER A 841 -36.77 35.10 -39.38
C SER A 841 -35.66 36.15 -39.10
N SER A 842 -34.93 36.52 -40.16
CA SER A 842 -33.97 37.62 -40.30
C SER A 842 -32.58 37.62 -39.62
N SER A 843 -32.10 36.57 -38.93
CA SER A 843 -30.68 36.55 -38.47
C SER A 843 -30.11 35.15 -38.19
N LEU A 844 -30.35 34.22 -39.12
CA LEU A 844 -29.75 32.88 -39.08
C LEU A 844 -28.89 32.67 -40.33
N HIS A 845 -27.58 32.49 -40.14
CA HIS A 845 -26.66 32.19 -41.22
C HIS A 845 -26.22 30.73 -41.13
N PHE A 846 -26.46 29.97 -42.20
CA PHE A 846 -25.96 28.60 -42.36
C PHE A 846 -24.80 28.62 -43.35
N ARG A 847 -23.69 27.95 -42.98
CA ARG A 847 -22.61 27.62 -43.93
C ARG A 847 -22.51 26.10 -44.07
N VAL A 848 -22.46 25.66 -45.32
CA VAL A 848 -22.25 24.26 -45.67
C VAL A 848 -20.75 24.02 -45.70
N CYS A 849 -20.26 23.15 -44.82
CA CYS A 849 -18.91 22.59 -44.90
C CYS A 849 -18.88 21.53 -46.01
N ALA A 850 -18.36 21.89 -47.18
CA ALA A 850 -17.93 20.92 -48.18
C ALA A 850 -16.58 20.31 -47.74
N SER A 851 -16.43 19.00 -47.96
CA SER A 851 -15.25 18.21 -47.55
C SER A 851 -13.99 18.53 -48.34
#